data_AF-A0A8J1VYN5-F1
#
_entry.id   AF-A0A8J1VYN5-F1
#
_cell.length_a   1.000
_cell.length_b   1.000
_cell.length_c   1.000
_cell.angle_alpha   90.00
_cell.angle_beta   90.00
_cell.angle_gamma   90.00
#
_symmetry.space_group_name_H-M   'P 1'
#
loop_
_entity.id
_entity.type
_entity.pdbx_description
1 polymer ?
#
loop_
_entity_poly.entity_id
_entity_poly.type
_entity_poly.pdbx_seq_one_letter_code
_entity_poly.pdbx_strand_id
1 'polypeptide(L)'
;MKRVNQLGGHVFAPPPGGDKMNAYECGANTPRSQRRSNAIRFSPFECNGETESAICACPGPAVNSNSAAGSISASSQNGYGANASASAPAASSQPAMQASAAPAAASASAPAAAGVLANAAPVSNLLWPPFKSDYDWKKLHADLENGNYSGVYGWDNAAYWGIAEKKAGVDLREWYKRRTKDEYFLPQFKELIDDPETQKEWSDIFMFDPAGFYAHPPTIAACKANLDIAELCDLPRDGKIIREDGQVRTQKCAIYYTWNIPRLSERLDMEEDDLRDALFKYSNNPDLKDPNKKAFIPGVGGCTIYTFGDVRKIRDPTTEICVRVHDECIGSDVFGSDICTCRPYLIFALEQCIMCAQRGGVGIVIYYRKEGRSLGEVIKFRVYNARENQTGGDTAEKYFHQTENIAGIRDARFQAMMPDALKWMGIKRIDWLCSMSNEKYEAIVGAGIKVMQRVTLPEDYVKENMKVEITAKVASGYNTESMDAMQISNECLTLAHVRKQASRVFALAEKGNLDHFVLDMSKFGPTVDFVEKVITDHYPPGKPIPPHSRMRHLENLPQFQLFVKNMECDALERVRRLLDLTFVSVLVDAGAGSAWKYMSEGKIITSSEGLAVASIDMFCDGLFSSDKALPCRVNSLALKALTQRDMEKGFQISASNPIQSIQGRLALLNKLGDALEQKPEFFGKELPRPGNIIDYLLAKANGDKTKISLSDLWKAVAQGIEPIWPKHASGIQTGDIWHYSKLNTPGMPGSDLVSFHKLTQWLLYSVIEVIETALAVPLANPENLMLTPLAEYRNGGLLVDMGLIKLREPKDAEALHSVGSELIVEWRALTVVLIEKIAAELGKKRAGLTLPQVLEGGTWRAGRIIAKELRPDTGAPPIRIRSDGSVF
;
A
#
# COMPACT_ATOMS: atom_id res chain seq x y z
N MET A 1 15.29 5.19 58.14
CA MET A 1 16.01 5.71 59.34
C MET A 1 16.36 7.19 59.13
N LYS A 2 16.27 8.01 60.19
CA LYS A 2 16.91 9.33 60.43
C LYS A 2 17.13 10.37 59.28
N ARG A 3 16.39 11.47 59.45
CA ARG A 3 16.80 12.90 59.47
C ARG A 3 16.83 13.76 58.18
N VAL A 4 16.40 15.00 58.44
CA VAL A 4 16.27 16.21 57.60
C VAL A 4 17.42 17.18 57.91
N ASN A 5 17.87 17.95 56.91
CA ASN A 5 18.51 19.30 56.94
C ASN A 5 19.33 19.50 55.63
N GLN A 6 19.55 20.68 55.04
CA GLN A 6 19.17 22.06 55.41
C GLN A 6 19.14 22.99 54.17
N LEU A 7 18.79 24.26 54.40
CA LEU A 7 18.51 25.32 53.42
C LEU A 7 19.74 25.89 52.68
N GLY A 8 19.49 26.53 51.53
CA GLY A 8 20.42 27.48 50.89
C GLY A 8 19.86 28.02 49.57
N GLY A 9 19.34 29.25 49.54
CA GLY A 9 18.85 29.89 48.32
C GLY A 9 19.66 31.13 47.97
N HIS A 10 19.75 31.47 46.68
CA HIS A 10 20.10 32.81 46.20
C HIS A 10 19.48 33.08 44.82
N VAL A 11 19.01 34.32 44.64
CA VAL A 11 18.46 34.87 43.39
C VAL A 11 19.58 35.60 42.65
N PHE A 12 19.63 35.51 41.31
CA PHE A 12 20.28 36.54 40.47
C PHE A 12 19.54 36.77 39.15
N ALA A 13 19.63 38.00 38.66
CA ALA A 13 18.83 38.61 37.59
C ALA A 13 19.49 38.54 36.19
N PRO A 14 18.77 38.81 35.08
CA PRO A 14 19.33 38.77 33.73
C PRO A 14 20.08 40.08 33.35
N PRO A 15 21.03 40.03 32.39
CA PRO A 15 21.71 41.22 31.89
C PRO A 15 20.88 41.99 30.84
N PRO A 16 20.95 43.34 30.78
CA PRO A 16 20.17 44.15 29.84
C PRO A 16 20.98 44.70 28.64
N GLY A 17 20.28 44.83 27.51
CA GLY A 17 20.14 46.10 26.76
C GLY A 17 21.31 46.73 25.98
N GLY A 18 21.11 46.88 24.66
CA GLY A 18 21.51 48.09 23.90
C GLY A 18 22.47 47.88 22.73
N ASP A 19 22.42 48.66 21.64
CA ASP A 19 21.37 49.59 21.17
C ASP A 19 21.65 50.06 19.71
N LYS A 20 20.68 50.71 19.04
CA LYS A 20 20.79 51.50 17.76
C LYS A 20 21.00 50.73 16.43
N MET A 21 20.56 51.23 15.25
CA MET A 21 19.38 52.03 14.83
C MET A 21 19.40 52.18 13.28
N ASN A 22 18.27 51.95 12.58
CA ASN A 22 17.87 52.53 11.27
C ASN A 22 18.78 52.27 10.02
N ALA A 23 18.33 52.31 8.74
CA ALA A 23 17.02 52.65 8.14
C ALA A 23 16.89 52.08 6.69
N TYR A 24 15.65 51.82 6.22
CA TYR A 24 15.17 51.68 4.82
C TYR A 24 15.92 50.71 3.84
N GLU A 25 15.28 50.07 2.85
CA GLU A 25 14.01 50.32 2.16
C GLU A 25 13.33 48.99 1.74
N CYS A 26 12.02 49.01 1.43
CA CYS A 26 11.20 47.80 1.25
C CYS A 26 10.67 47.64 -0.19
N GLY A 27 10.93 46.49 -0.82
CA GLY A 27 10.32 46.05 -2.08
C GLY A 27 9.50 44.77 -1.85
N ALA A 28 8.20 44.80 -2.15
CA ALA A 28 7.26 43.77 -1.74
C ALA A 28 7.22 42.53 -2.67
N ASN A 29 7.10 41.33 -2.09
CA ASN A 29 5.97 40.39 -2.30
C ASN A 29 6.26 38.97 -1.79
N THR A 30 5.69 38.60 -0.64
CA THR A 30 5.52 37.19 -0.20
C THR A 30 4.24 37.05 0.64
N PRO A 31 3.32 36.12 0.30
CA PRO A 31 2.12 35.87 1.12
C PRO A 31 2.45 35.17 2.45
N ARG A 32 1.74 35.56 3.51
CA ARG A 32 1.96 35.14 4.89
C ARG A 32 1.70 33.64 5.14
N SER A 33 2.65 32.97 5.78
CA SER A 33 2.39 31.75 6.55
C SER A 33 1.72 32.09 7.89
N GLN A 34 0.40 31.88 8.00
CA GLN A 34 -0.26 31.88 9.31
C GLN A 34 -0.01 30.53 9.99
N ARG A 35 0.80 30.53 11.06
CA ARG A 35 0.73 29.48 12.08
C ARG A 35 -0.71 29.44 12.61
N ARG A 36 -1.41 28.30 12.46
CA ARG A 36 -2.66 28.03 13.17
C ARG A 36 -2.42 26.91 14.19
N SER A 37 -2.91 27.16 15.40
CA SER A 37 -2.78 26.29 16.56
C SER A 37 -3.61 25.02 16.41
N ASN A 38 -3.12 23.91 16.98
CA ASN A 38 -3.89 22.67 17.16
C ASN A 38 -5.13 22.93 18.02
N ALA A 39 -6.30 23.04 17.38
CA ALA A 39 -7.60 22.98 18.02
C ALA A 39 -8.65 22.58 16.97
N ILE A 40 -9.33 21.44 17.20
CA ILE A 40 -10.46 20.99 16.38
C ILE A 40 -11.59 22.02 16.54
N ARG A 41 -11.95 22.72 15.47
CA ARG A 41 -13.15 23.56 15.41
C ARG A 41 -14.28 22.78 14.73
N PHE A 42 -15.30 22.42 15.49
CA PHE A 42 -16.61 22.15 14.92
C PHE A 42 -17.27 23.48 14.53
N SER A 43 -17.66 23.62 13.27
CA SER A 43 -18.47 24.75 12.80
C SER A 43 -19.92 24.28 12.65
N PRO A 44 -20.92 24.99 13.20
CA PRO A 44 -22.33 24.69 12.93
C PRO A 44 -22.68 25.06 11.48
N PHE A 45 -23.63 24.32 10.91
CA PHE A 45 -24.20 24.62 9.58
C PHE A 45 -25.03 25.91 9.64
N GLU A 46 -24.74 26.87 8.78
CA GLU A 46 -25.66 27.98 8.46
C GLU A 46 -26.60 27.57 7.33
N CYS A 47 -27.90 27.58 7.57
CA CYS A 47 -28.91 27.48 6.52
C CYS A 47 -29.09 28.85 5.85
N ASN A 48 -28.51 29.03 4.66
CA ASN A 48 -28.95 30.10 3.76
C ASN A 48 -30.15 29.60 2.97
N GLY A 49 -31.32 30.18 3.26
CA GLY A 49 -32.50 30.02 2.44
C GLY A 49 -32.56 31.10 1.36
N GLU A 50 -32.80 30.70 0.12
CA GLU A 50 -33.40 31.57 -0.88
C GLU A 50 -34.75 30.98 -1.27
N THR A 51 -35.79 31.76 -1.03
CA THR A 51 -37.17 31.46 -1.41
C THR A 51 -37.43 31.99 -2.81
N GLU A 52 -37.92 31.15 -3.72
CA GLU A 52 -38.81 31.62 -4.78
C GLU A 52 -39.92 30.61 -5.07
N SER A 53 -41.06 31.13 -5.50
CA SER A 53 -42.37 30.49 -5.35
C SER A 53 -42.90 29.86 -6.64
N ALA A 54 -43.63 28.72 -6.54
CA ALA A 54 -44.84 28.51 -7.34
C ALA A 54 -45.74 27.35 -6.86
N ILE A 55 -46.97 27.72 -6.45
CA ILE A 55 -48.26 27.13 -6.87
C ILE A 55 -48.52 25.62 -6.58
N CYS A 56 -49.27 25.46 -5.48
CA CYS A 56 -50.30 24.46 -5.19
C CYS A 56 -50.93 23.68 -6.38
N ALA A 57 -50.96 22.35 -6.28
CA ALA A 57 -52.11 21.51 -6.68
C ALA A 57 -52.04 20.10 -6.05
N CYS A 58 -52.89 19.82 -5.06
CA CYS A 58 -53.30 18.43 -4.78
C CYS A 58 -54.31 17.99 -5.85
N PRO A 59 -54.37 16.68 -6.16
CA PRO A 59 -55.57 15.97 -5.71
C PRO A 59 -55.26 14.58 -5.13
N GLY A 60 -55.97 14.23 -4.05
CA GLY A 60 -56.29 12.82 -3.78
C GLY A 60 -57.67 12.48 -4.35
N PRO A 61 -58.33 11.42 -3.86
CA PRO A 61 -57.83 10.04 -3.81
C PRO A 61 -58.74 9.12 -4.64
N ALA A 62 -58.24 7.94 -5.03
CA ALA A 62 -59.06 6.92 -5.71
C ALA A 62 -59.14 5.63 -4.87
N VAL A 63 -60.35 5.33 -4.40
CA VAL A 63 -60.71 4.08 -3.73
C VAL A 63 -60.82 2.96 -4.75
N ASN A 64 -60.40 1.74 -4.42
CA ASN A 64 -61.17 0.56 -4.84
C ASN A 64 -60.99 -0.62 -3.89
N SER A 65 -62.12 -1.14 -3.44
CA SER A 65 -62.26 -2.36 -2.63
C SER A 65 -62.21 -3.61 -3.51
N ASN A 66 -61.77 -4.74 -2.95
CA ASN A 66 -62.59 -5.95 -3.01
C ASN A 66 -62.23 -6.98 -1.94
N SER A 67 -63.24 -7.75 -1.56
CA SER A 67 -63.33 -8.66 -0.42
C SER A 67 -63.01 -10.11 -0.74
N ALA A 68 -62.55 -10.88 0.25
CA ALA A 68 -63.02 -12.25 0.47
C ALA A 68 -62.84 -12.64 1.96
N ALA A 69 -63.82 -13.35 2.52
CA ALA A 69 -63.82 -13.79 3.91
C ALA A 69 -63.47 -15.28 4.05
N GLY A 70 -63.03 -15.70 5.24
CA GLY A 70 -62.74 -17.11 5.56
C GLY A 70 -62.57 -17.32 7.07
N SER A 71 -63.67 -17.60 7.76
CA SER A 71 -63.72 -17.91 9.19
C SER A 71 -63.56 -19.41 9.47
N ILE A 72 -62.98 -19.80 10.61
CA ILE A 72 -63.39 -20.98 11.40
C ILE A 72 -62.82 -20.93 12.84
N SER A 73 -63.73 -21.19 13.79
CA SER A 73 -63.66 -21.56 15.21
C SER A 73 -62.43 -22.39 15.66
N ALA A 74 -61.80 -22.18 16.82
CA ALA A 74 -62.26 -22.16 18.23
C ALA A 74 -62.31 -23.55 18.93
N SER A 75 -61.54 -23.70 20.02
CA SER A 75 -61.73 -24.71 21.09
C SER A 75 -61.01 -24.28 22.38
N SER A 76 -61.45 -24.77 23.54
CA SER A 76 -61.26 -24.18 24.88
C SER A 76 -60.89 -25.21 25.98
N GLN A 77 -60.73 -24.74 27.23
CA GLN A 77 -60.73 -25.51 28.51
C GLN A 77 -59.46 -26.32 28.87
N ASN A 78 -59.16 -26.69 30.13
CA ASN A 78 -59.40 -26.15 31.51
C ASN A 78 -58.61 -27.04 32.52
N GLY A 79 -58.38 -26.56 33.76
CA GLY A 79 -58.11 -27.40 34.96
C GLY A 79 -56.80 -27.07 35.69
N TYR A 80 -56.82 -26.58 36.94
CA TYR A 80 -56.93 -27.30 38.23
C TYR A 80 -55.67 -28.13 38.59
N GLY A 81 -55.11 -28.11 39.81
CA GLY A 81 -55.56 -27.51 41.09
C GLY A 81 -54.43 -27.37 42.14
N ALA A 82 -54.78 -27.22 43.43
CA ALA A 82 -53.90 -26.72 44.50
C ALA A 82 -53.54 -27.74 45.61
N ASN A 83 -52.53 -27.41 46.45
CA ASN A 83 -52.36 -27.69 47.91
C ASN A 83 -51.00 -27.08 48.37
N ALA A 84 -50.86 -26.31 49.47
CA ALA A 84 -50.93 -26.66 50.91
C ALA A 84 -49.76 -27.59 51.36
N SER A 85 -49.03 -27.41 52.48
CA SER A 85 -49.15 -26.50 53.64
C SER A 85 -47.89 -26.47 54.57
N ALA A 86 -47.69 -25.35 55.29
CA ALA A 86 -47.17 -25.20 56.68
C ALA A 86 -45.88 -25.90 57.22
N SER A 87 -44.95 -25.12 57.81
CA SER A 87 -44.62 -25.16 59.28
C SER A 87 -43.50 -24.16 59.69
N ALA A 88 -43.51 -23.72 60.95
CA ALA A 88 -42.53 -22.83 61.63
C ALA A 88 -41.86 -23.61 62.82
N PRO A 89 -41.12 -23.06 63.83
CA PRO A 89 -40.83 -21.65 64.20
C PRO A 89 -39.42 -21.34 64.85
N ALA A 90 -39.27 -20.09 65.37
CA ALA A 90 -38.46 -19.68 66.55
C ALA A 90 -36.90 -19.61 66.48
N ALA A 91 -36.16 -18.76 67.24
CA ALA A 91 -36.47 -17.52 67.99
C ALA A 91 -35.18 -16.80 68.52
N SER A 92 -35.30 -15.49 68.86
CA SER A 92 -34.42 -14.67 69.74
C SER A 92 -32.95 -14.40 69.28
N SER A 93 -32.24 -13.32 69.67
CA SER A 93 -32.46 -12.29 70.71
C SER A 93 -31.81 -10.92 70.37
N GLN A 94 -32.40 -9.82 70.85
CA GLN A 94 -31.80 -8.47 70.96
C GLN A 94 -31.21 -8.27 72.39
N PRO A 95 -30.36 -7.25 72.73
CA PRO A 95 -30.79 -5.82 72.80
C PRO A 95 -29.73 -4.68 72.70
N ALA A 96 -30.23 -3.44 72.45
CA ALA A 96 -29.84 -2.09 72.95
C ALA A 96 -28.34 -1.61 72.99
N MET A 97 -27.97 -0.31 73.04
CA MET A 97 -28.56 0.90 73.67
C MET A 97 -28.04 2.24 73.06
N GLN A 98 -28.89 3.29 73.05
CA GLN A 98 -28.64 4.74 73.31
C GLN A 98 -27.55 5.58 72.56
N ALA A 99 -27.57 6.93 72.52
CA ALA A 99 -28.60 7.98 72.39
C ALA A 99 -27.97 9.42 72.40
N SER A 100 -28.70 10.44 71.89
CA SER A 100 -28.57 11.90 72.12
C SER A 100 -27.49 12.74 71.39
N ALA A 101 -27.61 14.08 71.18
CA ALA A 101 -28.77 14.94 70.82
C ALA A 101 -28.35 16.43 70.55
N ALA A 102 -28.88 17.05 69.47
CA ALA A 102 -29.32 18.48 69.34
C ALA A 102 -28.29 19.67 69.52
N PRO A 103 -28.66 20.97 69.32
CA PRO A 103 -29.67 21.65 68.46
C PRO A 103 -29.22 22.96 67.70
N ALA A 104 -30.14 23.56 66.92
CA ALA A 104 -30.34 25.01 66.59
C ALA A 104 -29.23 25.82 65.82
N ALA A 105 -29.48 26.48 64.67
CA ALA A 105 -30.41 27.58 64.29
C ALA A 105 -29.96 29.00 64.72
N ALA A 106 -30.19 30.15 64.06
CA ALA A 106 -30.50 30.60 62.68
C ALA A 106 -30.97 32.09 62.77
N SER A 107 -30.47 33.02 61.93
CA SER A 107 -30.97 34.40 61.64
C SER A 107 -29.87 35.20 60.90
N ALA A 108 -30.02 36.21 60.04
CA ALA A 108 -31.11 36.94 59.33
C ALA A 108 -30.43 38.02 58.42
N SER A 109 -30.98 38.73 57.41
CA SER A 109 -32.24 38.67 56.63
C SER A 109 -32.25 39.69 55.45
N ALA A 110 -32.81 39.32 54.28
CA ALA A 110 -33.54 40.19 53.32
C ALA A 110 -32.75 41.24 52.45
N PRO A 111 -33.34 41.82 51.35
CA PRO A 111 -34.74 41.70 50.85
C PRO A 111 -34.96 41.46 49.32
N ALA A 112 -36.19 40.99 49.01
CA ALA A 112 -37.15 41.28 47.90
C ALA A 112 -36.72 41.93 46.55
N ALA A 113 -37.43 41.76 45.42
CA ALA A 113 -38.43 40.76 44.97
C ALA A 113 -38.73 40.97 43.46
N ALA A 114 -39.00 39.90 42.71
CA ALA A 114 -39.63 39.96 41.39
C ALA A 114 -40.36 38.64 41.10
N GLY A 115 -41.60 38.68 40.61
CA GLY A 115 -42.34 37.46 40.31
C GLY A 115 -43.57 37.67 39.44
N VAL A 116 -43.53 37.09 38.23
CA VAL A 116 -44.66 36.46 37.53
C VAL A 116 -44.10 35.32 36.67
N LEU A 117 -43.86 34.15 37.27
CA LEU A 117 -43.66 32.88 36.55
C LEU A 117 -44.30 31.74 37.37
N ALA A 118 -45.63 31.76 37.44
CA ALA A 118 -46.42 30.76 38.14
C ALA A 118 -47.03 29.76 37.14
N ASN A 119 -46.28 28.69 36.85
CA ASN A 119 -46.78 27.31 36.66
C ASN A 119 -45.64 26.31 36.36
N ALA A 120 -44.45 26.53 36.93
CA ALA A 120 -43.50 25.45 37.12
C ALA A 120 -43.97 24.59 38.30
N ALA A 121 -44.52 23.41 38.01
CA ALA A 121 -44.71 22.40 39.04
C ALA A 121 -43.33 22.10 39.68
N PRO A 122 -43.21 22.07 41.02
CA PRO A 122 -41.91 21.97 41.66
C PRO A 122 -41.25 20.64 41.33
N VAL A 123 -40.04 20.71 40.76
CA VAL A 123 -39.18 19.55 40.50
C VAL A 123 -38.55 19.10 41.83
N SER A 124 -39.39 18.65 42.76
CA SER A 124 -38.99 18.17 44.09
C SER A 124 -39.28 16.68 44.32
N ASN A 125 -39.88 15.98 43.33
CA ASN A 125 -40.16 14.54 43.36
C ASN A 125 -39.40 13.74 42.28
N LEU A 126 -38.14 14.12 42.04
CA LEU A 126 -37.12 13.24 41.44
C LEU A 126 -35.96 12.95 42.39
N LEU A 127 -36.21 13.13 43.70
CA LEU A 127 -35.48 12.38 44.71
C LEU A 127 -35.77 10.90 44.46
N TRP A 128 -34.71 10.12 44.33
CA TRP A 128 -34.79 8.66 44.32
C TRP A 128 -35.62 8.18 45.52
N PRO A 129 -36.39 7.08 45.40
CA PRO A 129 -36.96 6.45 46.59
C PRO A 129 -35.81 6.20 47.57
N PRO A 130 -36.00 6.45 48.88
CA PRO A 130 -34.91 6.35 49.85
C PRO A 130 -34.25 4.99 49.73
N PHE A 131 -32.94 4.99 49.45
CA PHE A 131 -32.13 3.78 49.31
C PHE A 131 -32.38 2.88 50.52
N LYS A 132 -32.76 1.61 50.29
CA LYS A 132 -32.72 0.61 51.36
C LYS A 132 -31.27 0.53 51.86
N SER A 133 -31.08 0.86 53.13
CA SER A 133 -29.93 1.64 53.57
C SER A 133 -28.73 0.81 54.06
N ASP A 134 -28.40 -0.27 53.34
CA ASP A 134 -27.22 -1.11 53.65
C ASP A 134 -26.09 -0.97 52.60
N TYR A 135 -26.37 -0.35 51.45
CA TYR A 135 -25.41 -0.19 50.36
C TYR A 135 -24.54 1.07 50.52
N ASP A 136 -23.30 0.88 51.00
CA ASP A 136 -22.28 1.92 51.07
C ASP A 136 -21.36 1.87 49.84
N TRP A 137 -21.54 2.80 48.91
CA TRP A 137 -20.71 2.88 47.69
C TRP A 137 -19.21 3.05 47.96
N LYS A 138 -18.79 3.47 49.17
CA LYS A 138 -17.38 3.54 49.55
C LYS A 138 -16.79 2.17 49.86
N LYS A 139 -17.63 1.18 50.17
CA LYS A 139 -17.24 -0.23 50.31
C LYS A 139 -17.24 -1.00 48.99
N LEU A 140 -17.70 -0.40 47.89
CA LEU A 140 -17.78 -1.04 46.58
C LEU A 140 -16.49 -1.75 46.14
N HIS A 141 -15.30 -1.20 46.45
CA HIS A 141 -14.04 -1.91 46.17
C HIS A 141 -13.87 -3.19 47.01
N ALA A 142 -14.17 -3.14 48.32
CA ALA A 142 -14.17 -4.32 49.17
C ALA A 142 -15.28 -5.32 48.78
N ASP A 143 -16.45 -4.85 48.35
CA ASP A 143 -17.53 -5.71 47.88
C ASP A 143 -17.21 -6.37 46.53
N LEU A 144 -16.50 -5.66 45.63
CA LEU A 144 -15.91 -6.23 44.41
C LEU A 144 -14.87 -7.32 44.72
N GLU A 145 -13.95 -7.05 45.65
CA GLU A 145 -12.91 -8.00 46.08
C GLU A 145 -13.48 -9.24 46.77
N ASN A 146 -14.57 -9.09 47.55
CA ASN A 146 -15.25 -10.20 48.22
C ASN A 146 -16.29 -10.93 47.34
N GLY A 147 -16.48 -10.54 46.07
CA GLY A 147 -17.45 -11.17 45.17
C GLY A 147 -18.93 -10.79 45.43
N ASN A 148 -19.19 -9.81 46.29
CA ASN A 148 -20.52 -9.34 46.68
C ASN A 148 -21.13 -8.33 45.68
N TYR A 149 -20.99 -8.57 44.38
CA TYR A 149 -21.41 -7.64 43.33
C TYR A 149 -22.20 -8.32 42.20
N SER A 150 -23.11 -7.55 41.60
CA SER A 150 -23.82 -7.94 40.38
C SER A 150 -23.48 -6.93 39.28
N GLY A 151 -22.72 -7.38 38.27
CA GLY A 151 -22.39 -6.57 37.11
C GLY A 151 -23.59 -6.39 36.17
N VAL A 152 -23.64 -5.29 35.43
CA VAL A 152 -24.69 -5.09 34.41
C VAL A 152 -24.44 -6.04 33.25
N TYR A 153 -25.37 -6.98 33.04
CA TYR A 153 -25.32 -7.91 31.91
C TYR A 153 -25.60 -7.18 30.59
N GLY A 154 -24.61 -7.16 29.69
CA GLY A 154 -24.75 -6.70 28.31
C GLY A 154 -23.49 -6.01 27.75
N TRP A 155 -23.60 -5.63 26.48
CA TRP A 155 -22.66 -4.85 25.67
C TRP A 155 -22.00 -3.67 26.40
N ASP A 156 -20.84 -3.20 25.90
CA ASP A 156 -20.10 -2.02 26.40
C ASP A 156 -20.97 -0.78 26.69
N ASN A 157 -22.11 -0.64 25.99
CA ASN A 157 -23.05 0.48 26.12
C ASN A 157 -24.35 0.15 26.88
N ALA A 158 -24.52 -1.06 27.43
CA ALA A 158 -25.78 -1.54 28.00
C ALA A 158 -26.29 -0.67 29.16
N ALA A 159 -25.39 -0.19 30.03
CA ALA A 159 -25.75 0.74 31.10
C ALA A 159 -26.30 2.07 30.56
N TYR A 160 -25.68 2.63 29.51
CA TYR A 160 -26.16 3.85 28.85
C TYR A 160 -27.51 3.63 28.16
N TRP A 161 -27.70 2.50 27.49
CA TRP A 161 -28.97 2.14 26.84
C TRP A 161 -30.10 1.98 27.86
N GLY A 162 -29.89 1.27 28.97
CA GLY A 162 -30.90 1.12 30.02
C GLY A 162 -31.28 2.46 30.68
N ILE A 163 -30.31 3.35 30.89
CA ILE A 163 -30.57 4.72 31.38
C ILE A 163 -31.34 5.54 30.32
N ALA A 164 -30.98 5.43 29.04
CA ALA A 164 -31.62 6.15 27.94
C ALA A 164 -33.07 5.68 27.72
N GLU A 165 -33.30 4.38 27.63
CA GLU A 165 -34.62 3.72 27.59
C GLU A 165 -35.51 4.19 28.74
N LYS A 166 -34.99 4.14 29.98
CA LYS A 166 -35.76 4.55 31.15
C LYS A 166 -36.06 6.06 31.20
N LYS A 167 -35.19 6.90 30.66
CA LYS A 167 -35.41 8.36 30.54
C LYS A 167 -36.34 8.74 29.38
N ALA A 168 -36.26 8.04 28.25
CA ALA A 168 -37.05 8.29 27.06
C ALA A 168 -38.47 7.72 27.14
N GLY A 169 -38.69 6.70 27.99
CA GLY A 169 -39.96 5.97 28.04
C GLY A 169 -40.20 5.10 26.80
N VAL A 170 -39.13 4.73 26.09
CA VAL A 170 -39.15 3.95 24.85
C VAL A 170 -38.28 2.72 25.05
N ASP A 171 -38.87 1.54 24.89
CA ASP A 171 -38.13 0.27 24.78
C ASP A 171 -37.23 0.33 23.54
N LEU A 172 -35.92 0.45 23.75
CA LEU A 172 -34.96 0.58 22.66
C LEU A 172 -34.75 -0.76 21.93
N ARG A 173 -34.96 -1.89 22.61
CA ARG A 173 -34.83 -3.23 22.02
C ARG A 173 -35.95 -3.47 21.01
N GLU A 174 -37.19 -3.12 21.35
CA GLU A 174 -38.32 -3.16 20.41
C GLU A 174 -38.22 -2.07 19.33
N TRP A 175 -37.61 -0.92 19.63
CA TRP A 175 -37.41 0.13 18.63
C TRP A 175 -36.42 -0.30 17.53
N TYR A 176 -35.28 -0.89 17.89
CA TYR A 176 -34.27 -1.34 16.92
C TYR A 176 -34.74 -2.50 16.02
N LYS A 177 -35.86 -3.18 16.32
CA LYS A 177 -36.51 -4.14 15.41
C LYS A 177 -37.10 -3.47 14.16
N ARG A 178 -37.27 -2.14 14.18
CA ARG A 178 -37.88 -1.37 13.09
C ARG A 178 -36.78 -0.79 12.21
N ARG A 179 -36.59 -1.36 11.02
CA ARG A 179 -35.72 -0.79 9.98
C ARG A 179 -36.53 -0.24 8.82
N THR A 180 -36.14 0.94 8.35
CA THR A 180 -36.59 1.54 7.09
C THR A 180 -35.83 0.94 5.91
N LYS A 181 -36.36 1.10 4.68
CA LYS A 181 -35.67 0.63 3.46
C LYS A 181 -34.32 1.35 3.22
N ASP A 182 -34.19 2.57 3.72
CA ASP A 182 -33.02 3.43 3.52
C ASP A 182 -31.85 3.08 4.46
N GLU A 183 -32.06 2.23 5.47
CA GLU A 183 -31.01 1.72 6.37
C GLU A 183 -30.27 0.48 5.82
N TYR A 184 -30.73 -0.09 4.71
CA TYR A 184 -30.13 -1.31 4.16
C TYR A 184 -28.84 -1.04 3.37
N PHE A 185 -28.07 -2.12 3.17
CA PHE A 185 -26.76 -2.13 2.53
C PHE A 185 -26.65 -1.32 1.24
N LEU A 186 -25.47 -0.72 1.02
CA LEU A 186 -25.07 -0.18 -0.27
C LEU A 186 -25.24 -1.24 -1.39
N PRO A 187 -25.76 -0.91 -2.59
CA PRO A 187 -26.08 -1.90 -3.62
C PRO A 187 -24.92 -2.85 -3.97
N GLN A 188 -23.71 -2.32 -4.16
CA GLN A 188 -22.52 -3.14 -4.46
C GLN A 188 -22.14 -4.11 -3.35
N PHE A 189 -22.40 -3.70 -2.10
CA PHE A 189 -22.16 -4.51 -0.91
C PHE A 189 -23.27 -5.56 -0.77
N LYS A 190 -24.53 -5.19 -1.07
CA LYS A 190 -25.64 -6.14 -1.18
C LYS A 190 -25.38 -7.22 -2.24
N GLU A 191 -24.92 -6.83 -3.42
CA GLU A 191 -24.52 -7.74 -4.51
C GLU A 191 -23.38 -8.70 -4.12
N LEU A 192 -22.51 -8.32 -3.18
CA LEU A 192 -21.46 -9.20 -2.65
C LEU A 192 -22.02 -10.17 -1.61
N ILE A 193 -22.87 -9.72 -0.70
CA ILE A 193 -23.32 -10.55 0.44
C ILE A 193 -24.49 -11.47 0.10
N ASP A 194 -25.29 -11.14 -0.91
CA ASP A 194 -26.37 -11.99 -1.43
C ASP A 194 -25.83 -13.14 -2.32
N ASP A 195 -24.53 -13.13 -2.64
CA ASP A 195 -23.88 -14.08 -3.54
C ASP A 195 -23.66 -15.46 -2.89
N PRO A 196 -24.15 -16.57 -3.48
CA PRO A 196 -24.04 -17.90 -2.88
C PRO A 196 -22.61 -18.42 -2.65
N GLU A 197 -21.64 -18.06 -3.49
CA GLU A 197 -20.24 -18.48 -3.29
C GLU A 197 -19.56 -17.68 -2.15
N THR A 198 -19.96 -16.42 -1.97
CA THR A 198 -19.57 -15.61 -0.81
C THR A 198 -20.15 -16.19 0.49
N GLN A 199 -21.42 -16.63 0.47
CA GLN A 199 -22.09 -17.25 1.61
C GLN A 199 -21.61 -18.69 1.93
N LYS A 200 -20.85 -19.33 1.03
CA LYS A 200 -20.50 -20.76 1.08
C LYS A 200 -19.80 -21.24 2.35
N GLU A 201 -18.97 -20.38 2.95
CA GLU A 201 -18.26 -20.67 4.21
C GLU A 201 -18.88 -19.93 5.41
N TRP A 202 -20.06 -19.32 5.25
CA TRP A 202 -20.72 -18.62 6.36
C TRP A 202 -21.21 -19.56 7.47
N SER A 203 -21.35 -20.87 7.20
CA SER A 203 -21.53 -21.89 8.24
C SER A 203 -20.34 -21.99 9.20
N ASP A 204 -19.15 -21.58 8.75
CA ASP A 204 -17.89 -21.69 9.49
C ASP A 204 -17.44 -20.35 10.09
N ILE A 205 -18.27 -19.33 9.92
CA ILE A 205 -18.20 -18.07 10.65
C ILE A 205 -18.97 -18.26 11.95
N PHE A 206 -18.32 -18.04 13.08
CA PHE A 206 -18.95 -18.31 14.38
C PHE A 206 -19.64 -17.08 14.96
N MET A 207 -19.66 -15.97 14.19
CA MET A 207 -20.21 -14.66 14.50
C MET A 207 -21.61 -14.44 13.89
N PHE A 208 -22.61 -14.07 14.69
CA PHE A 208 -24.02 -13.89 14.24
C PHE A 208 -24.70 -12.63 14.83
N ASP A 209 -25.97 -12.38 14.49
CA ASP A 209 -26.76 -11.25 15.01
C ASP A 209 -27.19 -11.45 16.49
N PRO A 210 -26.80 -10.57 17.42
CA PRO A 210 -27.17 -10.70 18.84
C PRO A 210 -28.58 -10.23 19.19
N ALA A 211 -29.19 -9.41 18.32
CA ALA A 211 -30.38 -8.63 18.66
C ALA A 211 -31.70 -9.33 18.29
N GLY A 212 -31.63 -10.50 17.66
CA GLY A 212 -32.79 -11.32 17.33
C GLY A 212 -33.57 -10.82 16.12
N PHE A 213 -32.94 -10.09 15.19
CA PHE A 213 -33.54 -9.60 13.96
C PHE A 213 -33.56 -10.67 12.86
N TYR A 214 -34.07 -11.86 13.22
CA TYR A 214 -34.05 -13.11 12.44
C TYR A 214 -32.65 -13.70 12.21
N ALA A 215 -32.57 -15.03 12.16
CA ALA A 215 -31.31 -15.77 12.17
C ALA A 215 -30.60 -15.78 10.79
N HIS A 216 -30.07 -14.63 10.37
CA HIS A 216 -29.18 -14.48 9.23
C HIS A 216 -27.91 -13.68 9.59
N PRO A 217 -26.83 -13.76 8.79
CA PRO A 217 -25.47 -13.39 9.24
C PRO A 217 -25.24 -11.87 9.44
N PRO A 218 -24.11 -11.47 10.05
CA PRO A 218 -24.04 -10.62 11.25
C PRO A 218 -24.64 -9.21 11.14
N THR A 219 -24.85 -8.58 12.30
CA THR A 219 -25.38 -7.22 12.42
C THR A 219 -24.45 -6.22 11.75
N ILE A 220 -24.76 -5.88 10.50
CA ILE A 220 -23.94 -5.00 9.68
C ILE A 220 -24.70 -3.75 9.28
N ALA A 221 -24.04 -2.61 9.43
CA ALA A 221 -24.40 -1.36 8.78
C ALA A 221 -23.25 -0.93 7.86
N ALA A 222 -23.53 -0.75 6.57
CA ALA A 222 -22.57 -0.31 5.57
C ALA A 222 -22.97 1.05 4.99
N CYS A 223 -22.03 2.00 4.95
CA CYS A 223 -22.28 3.32 4.37
C CYS A 223 -21.05 3.87 3.64
N LYS A 224 -21.27 4.82 2.72
CA LYS A 224 -20.20 5.54 2.03
C LYS A 224 -19.60 6.59 2.98
N ALA A 225 -18.29 6.77 2.92
CA ALA A 225 -17.59 7.84 3.61
C ALA A 225 -16.48 8.40 2.73
N ASN A 226 -15.99 9.57 3.10
CA ASN A 226 -14.72 10.10 2.61
C ASN A 226 -13.76 10.16 3.80
N LEU A 227 -12.51 9.72 3.60
CA LEU A 227 -11.43 9.91 4.57
C LEU A 227 -10.62 11.14 4.20
N ASP A 228 -10.23 11.89 5.22
CA ASP A 228 -9.33 13.02 5.14
C ASP A 228 -8.22 12.76 6.18
N ILE A 229 -7.04 12.39 5.71
CA ILE A 229 -5.91 11.93 6.52
C ILE A 229 -4.67 12.64 5.97
N ALA A 230 -4.03 13.44 6.82
CA ALA A 230 -2.95 14.34 6.40
C ALA A 230 -1.77 13.60 5.76
N GLU A 231 -1.40 12.42 6.26
CA GLU A 231 -0.31 11.62 5.71
C GLU A 231 -0.59 11.01 4.32
N LEU A 232 -1.82 11.03 3.84
CA LEU A 232 -2.20 10.49 2.52
C LEU A 232 -2.22 11.55 1.41
N CYS A 233 -1.83 12.80 1.71
CA CYS A 233 -2.01 13.94 0.82
C CYS A 233 -1.12 13.93 -0.45
N ASP A 234 -0.01 13.20 -0.41
CA ASP A 234 0.94 13.03 -1.52
C ASP A 234 0.53 11.92 -2.51
N LEU A 235 -0.52 11.14 -2.22
CA LEU A 235 -1.00 10.09 -3.12
C LEU A 235 -1.58 10.70 -4.41
N PRO A 236 -1.29 10.11 -5.60
CA PRO A 236 -1.78 10.64 -6.88
C PRO A 236 -3.31 10.70 -6.93
N ARG A 237 -3.87 11.83 -7.37
CA ARG A 237 -5.32 12.02 -7.53
C ARG A 237 -5.79 11.39 -8.84
N ASP A 238 -6.88 10.62 -8.80
CA ASP A 238 -7.42 9.89 -9.95
C ASP A 238 -8.91 10.23 -10.25
N GLY A 239 -9.50 11.13 -9.45
CA GLY A 239 -10.92 11.51 -9.51
C GLY A 239 -11.90 10.40 -9.09
N LYS A 240 -11.41 9.19 -8.80
CA LYS A 240 -12.20 7.96 -8.60
C LYS A 240 -12.08 7.44 -7.17
N ILE A 241 -10.88 7.04 -6.75
CA ILE A 241 -10.57 6.65 -5.38
C ILE A 241 -10.15 7.86 -4.57
N ILE A 242 -9.25 8.70 -5.10
CA ILE A 242 -8.85 9.97 -4.50
C ILE A 242 -9.43 11.10 -5.32
N ARG A 243 -10.25 11.92 -4.68
CA ARG A 243 -10.94 13.07 -5.28
C ARG A 243 -9.96 14.22 -5.56
N GLU A 244 -10.37 15.17 -6.39
CA GLU A 244 -9.58 16.37 -6.71
C GLU A 244 -9.22 17.21 -5.47
N ASP A 245 -10.08 17.19 -4.45
CA ASP A 245 -9.87 17.82 -3.14
C ASP A 245 -8.97 17.02 -2.18
N GLY A 246 -8.43 15.87 -2.63
CA GLY A 246 -7.57 14.99 -1.84
C GLY A 246 -8.33 13.97 -0.98
N GLN A 247 -9.65 14.06 -0.85
CA GLN A 247 -10.41 13.13 -0.02
C GLN A 247 -10.48 11.73 -0.65
N VAL A 248 -10.25 10.70 0.17
CA VAL A 248 -10.28 9.30 -0.26
C VAL A 248 -11.70 8.75 -0.12
N ARG A 249 -12.31 8.29 -1.21
CA ARG A 249 -13.60 7.60 -1.19
C ARG A 249 -13.44 6.20 -0.59
N THR A 250 -14.27 5.87 0.40
CA THR A 250 -14.31 4.54 1.04
C THR A 250 -15.74 4.08 1.29
N GLN A 251 -15.94 2.77 1.43
CA GLN A 251 -17.14 2.20 2.04
C GLN A 251 -16.74 1.62 3.40
N LYS A 252 -17.43 2.04 4.46
CA LYS A 252 -17.23 1.52 5.81
C LYS A 252 -18.38 0.59 6.20
N CYS A 253 -18.04 -0.56 6.76
CA CYS A 253 -18.94 -1.59 7.25
C CYS A 253 -18.62 -1.85 8.73
N ALA A 254 -19.58 -1.61 9.62
CA ALA A 254 -19.46 -1.99 11.02
C ALA A 254 -20.01 -3.41 11.22
N ILE A 255 -19.27 -4.27 11.94
CA ILE A 255 -19.67 -5.64 12.26
C ILE A 255 -19.72 -5.81 13.79
N TYR A 256 -20.89 -6.17 14.30
CA TYR A 256 -21.00 -6.76 15.65
C TYR A 256 -20.98 -8.29 15.56
N TYR A 257 -20.49 -8.92 16.63
CA TYR A 257 -20.31 -10.35 16.68
C TYR A 257 -20.60 -10.95 18.06
N THR A 258 -21.03 -12.20 18.03
CA THR A 258 -21.31 -13.10 19.15
C THR A 258 -20.81 -14.48 18.76
N TRP A 259 -20.13 -15.20 19.66
CA TRP A 259 -19.52 -16.48 19.27
C TRP A 259 -20.41 -17.69 19.57
N ASN A 260 -20.43 -18.63 18.64
CA ASN A 260 -20.91 -20.00 18.88
C ASN A 260 -19.85 -20.75 19.71
N ILE A 261 -20.11 -20.94 21.00
CA ILE A 261 -19.12 -21.48 21.95
C ILE A 261 -18.58 -22.88 21.58
N PRO A 262 -19.41 -23.90 21.28
CA PRO A 262 -18.90 -25.22 20.84
C PRO A 262 -17.91 -25.13 19.67
N ARG A 263 -18.25 -24.37 18.61
CA ARG A 263 -17.34 -24.21 17.47
C ARG A 263 -16.13 -23.33 17.75
N LEU A 264 -16.25 -22.40 18.71
CA LEU A 264 -15.12 -21.60 19.16
C LEU A 264 -14.14 -22.45 19.99
N SER A 265 -14.63 -23.37 20.83
CA SER A 265 -13.75 -24.26 21.61
C SER A 265 -12.96 -25.20 20.71
N GLU A 266 -13.60 -25.78 19.68
CA GLU A 266 -12.93 -26.51 18.59
C GLU A 266 -11.80 -25.69 17.93
N ARG A 267 -12.04 -24.41 17.62
CA ARG A 267 -11.02 -23.55 16.98
C ARG A 267 -9.91 -23.09 17.92
N LEU A 268 -10.19 -23.00 19.23
CA LEU A 268 -9.21 -22.61 20.24
C LEU A 268 -8.42 -23.79 20.82
N ASP A 269 -8.71 -25.03 20.39
CA ASP A 269 -8.16 -26.26 20.97
C ASP A 269 -8.43 -26.35 22.48
N MET A 270 -9.69 -26.11 22.85
CA MET A 270 -10.19 -26.10 24.22
C MET A 270 -11.42 -26.99 24.37
N GLU A 271 -11.57 -27.63 25.52
CA GLU A 271 -12.83 -28.26 25.92
C GLU A 271 -13.93 -27.20 26.10
N GLU A 272 -15.17 -27.54 25.73
CA GLU A 272 -16.28 -26.59 25.74
C GLU A 272 -16.58 -26.09 27.17
N ASP A 273 -16.54 -27.00 28.15
CA ASP A 273 -16.78 -26.69 29.56
C ASP A 273 -15.68 -25.77 30.14
N ASP A 274 -14.41 -26.00 29.82
CA ASP A 274 -13.30 -25.12 30.25
C ASP A 274 -13.44 -23.71 29.65
N LEU A 275 -13.85 -23.62 28.37
CA LEU A 275 -14.11 -22.34 27.71
C LEU A 275 -15.31 -21.61 28.35
N ARG A 276 -16.40 -22.34 28.65
CA ARG A 276 -17.58 -21.80 29.37
C ARG A 276 -17.21 -21.30 30.76
N ASP A 277 -16.39 -22.04 31.50
CA ASP A 277 -15.94 -21.70 32.84
C ASP A 277 -15.03 -20.47 32.86
N ALA A 278 -14.08 -20.39 31.92
CA ALA A 278 -13.26 -19.21 31.70
C ALA A 278 -14.12 -17.98 31.37
N LEU A 279 -15.10 -18.11 30.48
CA LEU A 279 -15.97 -17.00 30.09
C LEU A 279 -16.97 -16.62 31.19
N PHE A 280 -17.44 -17.58 31.99
CA PHE A 280 -18.27 -17.33 33.17
C PHE A 280 -17.53 -16.46 34.19
N LYS A 281 -16.26 -16.79 34.49
CA LYS A 281 -15.42 -16.06 35.45
C LYS A 281 -15.32 -14.55 35.17
N TYR A 282 -15.31 -14.14 33.90
CA TYR A 282 -15.16 -12.74 33.50
C TYR A 282 -16.47 -12.04 33.10
N SER A 283 -17.53 -12.78 32.79
CA SER A 283 -18.85 -12.20 32.44
C SER A 283 -19.89 -12.27 33.56
N ASN A 284 -19.69 -13.14 34.56
CA ASN A 284 -20.67 -13.52 35.58
C ASN A 284 -22.05 -13.90 35.00
N ASN A 285 -22.09 -14.43 33.77
CA ASN A 285 -23.32 -14.81 33.10
C ASN A 285 -23.70 -16.27 33.42
N PRO A 286 -24.70 -16.54 34.28
CA PRO A 286 -25.06 -17.91 34.68
C PRO A 286 -25.49 -18.80 33.51
N ASP A 287 -25.91 -18.22 32.37
CA ASP A 287 -26.28 -18.98 31.17
C ASP A 287 -25.12 -19.74 30.54
N LEU A 288 -23.86 -19.39 30.86
CA LEU A 288 -22.69 -20.15 30.40
C LEU A 288 -22.56 -21.51 31.10
N LYS A 289 -23.08 -21.61 32.33
CA LYS A 289 -23.09 -22.83 33.15
C LYS A 289 -24.23 -23.80 32.82
N ASP A 290 -25.13 -23.44 31.89
CA ASP A 290 -26.14 -24.33 31.36
C ASP A 290 -25.63 -24.99 30.06
N PRO A 291 -25.31 -26.30 30.05
CA PRO A 291 -24.83 -26.99 28.86
C PRO A 291 -25.91 -27.09 27.76
N ASN A 292 -27.19 -26.94 28.10
CA ASN A 292 -28.29 -26.95 27.14
C ASN A 292 -28.41 -25.61 26.40
N LYS A 293 -27.84 -24.53 26.95
CA LYS A 293 -27.77 -23.25 26.25
C LYS A 293 -26.60 -23.28 25.28
N LYS A 294 -26.92 -23.10 24.00
CA LYS A 294 -25.97 -22.62 22.99
C LYS A 294 -25.62 -21.18 23.34
N ALA A 295 -24.77 -21.01 24.34
CA ALA A 295 -24.61 -19.72 24.99
C ALA A 295 -23.96 -18.72 24.03
N PHE A 296 -24.55 -17.53 24.00
CA PHE A 296 -24.24 -16.48 23.05
C PHE A 296 -23.61 -15.32 23.80
N ILE A 297 -22.30 -15.15 23.69
CA ILE A 297 -21.58 -14.08 24.39
C ILE A 297 -21.57 -12.84 23.51
N PRO A 298 -22.14 -11.70 23.97
CA PRO A 298 -21.99 -10.43 23.27
C PRO A 298 -20.52 -10.05 23.20
N GLY A 299 -20.01 -9.83 21.99
CA GLY A 299 -18.59 -9.64 21.76
C GLY A 299 -18.06 -8.31 22.30
N VAL A 300 -16.86 -8.40 22.86
CA VAL A 300 -15.85 -7.34 22.91
C VAL A 300 -15.94 -6.47 21.65
N GLY A 301 -16.01 -5.13 21.82
CA GLY A 301 -16.18 -4.11 20.78
C GLY A 301 -15.98 -4.55 19.32
N GLY A 302 -17.05 -4.48 18.53
CA GLY A 302 -17.10 -4.90 17.13
C GLY A 302 -16.04 -4.25 16.22
N CYS A 303 -15.84 -4.82 15.03
CA CYS A 303 -14.84 -4.31 14.07
C CYS A 303 -15.46 -3.40 13.01
N THR A 304 -14.63 -2.60 12.35
CA THR A 304 -15.02 -1.81 11.17
C THR A 304 -14.13 -2.20 9.98
N ILE A 305 -14.75 -2.60 8.87
CA ILE A 305 -14.08 -2.83 7.59
C ILE A 305 -14.16 -1.53 6.78
N TYR A 306 -13.01 -1.03 6.35
CA TYR A 306 -12.89 0.01 5.32
C TYR A 306 -12.51 -0.65 4.00
N THR A 307 -13.21 -0.31 2.93
CA THR A 307 -12.93 -0.82 1.58
C THR A 307 -12.68 0.31 0.60
N PHE A 308 -11.79 0.05 -0.36
CA PHE A 308 -11.37 0.96 -1.41
C PHE A 308 -11.48 0.21 -2.75
N GLY A 309 -12.07 0.85 -3.76
CA GLY A 309 -12.39 0.21 -5.05
C GLY A 309 -13.79 -0.40 -5.09
N ASP A 310 -14.00 -1.35 -6.00
CA ASP A 310 -15.29 -2.02 -6.22
C ASP A 310 -15.29 -3.41 -5.55
N VAL A 311 -15.92 -3.50 -4.38
CA VAL A 311 -15.97 -4.72 -3.55
C VAL A 311 -16.53 -5.95 -4.28
N ARG A 312 -17.30 -5.77 -5.35
CA ARG A 312 -17.86 -6.89 -6.13
C ARG A 312 -16.78 -7.72 -6.81
N LYS A 313 -15.62 -7.11 -7.07
CA LYS A 313 -14.45 -7.74 -7.69
C LYS A 313 -13.69 -8.70 -6.77
N ILE A 314 -13.98 -8.76 -5.47
CA ILE A 314 -13.32 -9.69 -4.54
C ILE A 314 -13.43 -11.17 -5.00
N ARG A 315 -14.47 -11.50 -5.77
CA ARG A 315 -14.71 -12.83 -6.35
C ARG A 315 -13.92 -13.12 -7.63
N ASP A 316 -13.38 -12.10 -8.29
CA ASP A 316 -12.64 -12.25 -9.55
C ASP A 316 -11.19 -12.69 -9.26
N PRO A 317 -10.76 -13.90 -9.70
CA PRO A 317 -9.42 -14.40 -9.44
C PRO A 317 -8.32 -13.58 -10.13
N THR A 318 -8.64 -12.69 -11.07
CA THR A 318 -7.68 -11.78 -11.70
C THR A 318 -7.57 -10.43 -10.97
N THR A 319 -8.48 -10.14 -10.04
CA THR A 319 -8.46 -8.90 -9.26
C THR A 319 -7.42 -8.98 -8.14
N GLU A 320 -6.58 -7.94 -8.06
CA GLU A 320 -5.59 -7.73 -7.00
C GLU A 320 -6.27 -7.38 -5.66
N ILE A 321 -5.98 -8.13 -4.59
CA ILE A 321 -6.56 -7.92 -3.26
C ILE A 321 -5.48 -7.56 -2.22
N CYS A 322 -5.55 -6.34 -1.69
CA CYS A 322 -4.64 -5.83 -0.65
C CYS A 322 -5.39 -5.74 0.70
N VAL A 323 -4.82 -6.32 1.76
CA VAL A 323 -5.49 -6.46 3.06
C VAL A 323 -4.59 -6.07 4.23
N ARG A 324 -5.18 -5.34 5.19
CA ARG A 324 -4.66 -5.14 6.54
C ARG A 324 -5.69 -5.56 7.58
N VAL A 325 -5.27 -6.38 8.56
CA VAL A 325 -6.03 -6.59 9.80
C VAL A 325 -5.32 -5.87 10.95
N HIS A 326 -5.92 -4.79 11.42
CA HIS A 326 -5.38 -3.86 12.41
C HIS A 326 -6.11 -4.02 13.76
N ASP A 327 -5.37 -3.97 14.87
CA ASP A 327 -5.93 -3.93 16.22
C ASP A 327 -5.75 -2.51 16.79
N GLU A 328 -6.82 -1.94 17.32
CA GLU A 328 -6.90 -0.58 17.88
C GLU A 328 -5.76 -0.24 18.85
N CYS A 329 -5.17 0.93 18.63
CA CYS A 329 -4.21 1.54 19.55
C CYS A 329 -4.43 3.05 19.56
N ILE A 330 -5.42 3.54 20.30
CA ILE A 330 -5.88 4.94 20.34
C ILE A 330 -4.74 5.95 20.52
N GLY A 331 -3.80 5.66 21.42
CA GLY A 331 -2.61 6.48 21.67
C GLY A 331 -1.73 6.72 20.44
N SER A 332 -1.62 5.75 19.53
CA SER A 332 -0.87 5.89 18.28
C SER A 332 -1.80 6.30 17.14
N ASP A 333 -2.87 5.54 16.92
CA ASP A 333 -3.77 5.68 15.77
C ASP A 333 -4.50 7.03 15.75
N VAL A 334 -4.84 7.61 16.92
CA VAL A 334 -5.52 8.91 17.03
C VAL A 334 -4.55 10.01 17.41
N PHE A 335 -3.70 9.79 18.42
CA PHE A 335 -2.85 10.85 18.99
C PHE A 335 -1.40 10.87 18.47
N GLY A 336 -1.00 9.92 17.61
CA GLY A 336 0.31 9.93 16.95
C GLY A 336 1.50 9.54 17.84
N SER A 337 1.28 8.87 18.97
CA SER A 337 2.35 8.37 19.85
C SER A 337 3.37 7.53 19.10
N ASP A 338 4.64 7.79 19.38
CA ASP A 338 5.84 7.17 18.81
C ASP A 338 6.43 6.04 19.66
N ILE A 339 5.74 5.63 20.73
CA ILE A 339 6.11 4.51 21.61
C ILE A 339 5.82 3.14 20.95
N CYS A 340 5.03 3.12 19.87
CA CYS A 340 4.68 1.91 19.13
C CYS A 340 4.44 2.16 17.63
N THR A 341 4.41 1.07 16.89
CA THR A 341 4.34 1.04 15.42
C THR A 341 2.92 1.04 14.84
N CYS A 342 1.87 1.17 15.65
CA CYS A 342 0.48 1.00 15.18
C CYS A 342 0.08 2.00 14.10
N ARG A 343 0.17 3.33 14.34
CA ARG A 343 -0.14 4.33 13.31
C ARG A 343 0.73 4.18 12.05
N PRO A 344 2.07 4.03 12.13
CA PRO A 344 2.91 3.72 10.96
C PRO A 344 2.37 2.57 10.10
N TYR A 345 2.03 1.44 10.71
CA TYR A 345 1.43 0.30 10.00
C TYR A 345 0.03 0.60 9.45
N LEU A 346 -0.77 1.43 10.11
CA LEU A 346 -2.11 1.81 9.65
C LEU A 346 -2.05 2.72 8.42
N ILE A 347 -1.22 3.76 8.47
CA ILE A 347 -1.03 4.72 7.38
C ILE A 347 -0.44 4.02 6.15
N PHE A 348 0.67 3.29 6.31
CA PHE A 348 1.27 2.51 5.23
C PHE A 348 0.27 1.50 4.62
N ALA A 349 -0.52 0.80 5.43
CA ALA A 349 -1.54 -0.11 4.93
C ALA A 349 -2.67 0.61 4.17
N LEU A 350 -3.08 1.80 4.61
CA LEU A 350 -4.07 2.61 3.91
C LEU A 350 -3.54 3.02 2.53
N GLU A 351 -2.30 3.52 2.44
CA GLU A 351 -1.63 3.82 1.17
C GLU A 351 -1.65 2.60 0.23
N GLN A 352 -1.17 1.44 0.67
CA GLN A 352 -1.13 0.23 -0.18
C GLN A 352 -2.53 -0.22 -0.63
N CYS A 353 -3.53 -0.17 0.26
CA CYS A 353 -4.91 -0.49 -0.07
C CYS A 353 -5.52 0.50 -1.08
N ILE A 354 -5.25 1.79 -0.93
CA ILE A 354 -5.71 2.84 -1.84
C ILE A 354 -5.04 2.70 -3.22
N MET A 355 -3.72 2.52 -3.26
CA MET A 355 -2.97 2.32 -4.51
C MET A 355 -3.40 1.05 -5.25
N CYS A 356 -3.70 -0.05 -4.54
CA CYS A 356 -4.32 -1.25 -5.11
C CYS A 356 -5.65 -0.92 -5.79
N ALA A 357 -6.54 -0.20 -5.10
CA ALA A 357 -7.83 0.23 -5.66
C ALA A 357 -7.67 1.14 -6.91
N GLN A 358 -6.67 2.03 -6.92
CA GLN A 358 -6.37 2.90 -8.07
C GLN A 358 -5.89 2.13 -9.31
N ARG A 359 -5.17 1.02 -9.12
CA ARG A 359 -4.81 0.08 -10.21
C ARG A 359 -6.00 -0.75 -10.72
N GLY A 360 -7.14 -0.69 -10.03
CA GLY A 360 -8.36 -1.43 -10.36
C GLY A 360 -8.60 -2.67 -9.50
N GLY A 361 -7.75 -2.93 -8.51
CA GLY A 361 -7.93 -3.96 -7.49
C GLY A 361 -8.92 -3.57 -6.39
N VAL A 362 -8.83 -4.23 -5.24
CA VAL A 362 -9.60 -3.93 -4.03
C VAL A 362 -8.68 -3.82 -2.81
N GLY A 363 -8.75 -2.69 -2.12
CA GLY A 363 -8.06 -2.44 -0.86
C GLY A 363 -8.99 -2.63 0.34
N ILE A 364 -8.53 -3.28 1.40
CA ILE A 364 -9.34 -3.65 2.56
C ILE A 364 -8.55 -3.43 3.86
N VAL A 365 -9.08 -2.62 4.77
CA VAL A 365 -8.52 -2.43 6.12
C VAL A 365 -9.58 -2.80 7.15
N ILE A 366 -9.36 -3.86 7.92
CA ILE A 366 -10.23 -4.29 9.02
C ILE A 366 -9.66 -3.77 10.33
N TYR A 367 -10.43 -2.97 11.05
CA TYR A 367 -10.04 -2.33 12.31
C TYR A 367 -10.80 -2.99 13.48
N TYR A 368 -10.10 -3.78 14.29
CA TYR A 368 -10.63 -4.46 15.48
C TYR A 368 -10.42 -3.62 16.74
N ARG A 369 -11.45 -3.49 17.57
CA ARG A 369 -11.42 -2.68 18.80
C ARG A 369 -10.83 -3.46 19.98
N LYS A 370 -9.54 -3.78 19.86
CA LYS A 370 -8.76 -4.65 20.77
C LYS A 370 -7.64 -3.87 21.49
N GLU A 371 -7.99 -2.71 22.03
CA GLU A 371 -7.05 -1.80 22.71
C GLU A 371 -6.16 -2.50 23.75
N GLY A 372 -4.88 -2.13 23.77
CA GLY A 372 -3.91 -2.58 24.76
C GLY A 372 -3.68 -4.10 24.75
N ARG A 373 -3.69 -4.75 23.57
CA ARG A 373 -3.67 -6.23 23.45
C ARG A 373 -4.88 -6.91 24.09
N SER A 374 -6.05 -6.28 24.01
CA SER A 374 -7.27 -6.69 24.75
C SER A 374 -7.14 -6.63 26.29
N LEU A 375 -6.10 -5.98 26.84
CA LEU A 375 -5.97 -5.69 28.28
C LEU A 375 -6.59 -4.33 28.68
N GLY A 376 -6.95 -3.49 27.71
CA GLY A 376 -7.51 -2.17 27.93
C GLY A 376 -6.46 -1.09 28.26
N GLU A 377 -6.90 0.18 28.18
CA GLU A 377 -6.03 1.36 28.26
C GLU A 377 -5.34 1.53 29.62
N VAL A 378 -6.03 1.24 30.72
CA VAL A 378 -5.47 1.38 32.08
C VAL A 378 -4.27 0.44 32.30
N ILE A 379 -4.37 -0.81 31.85
CA ILE A 379 -3.26 -1.77 31.94
C ILE A 379 -2.11 -1.36 31.01
N LYS A 380 -2.42 -0.95 29.78
CA LYS A 380 -1.44 -0.42 28.82
C LYS A 380 -0.63 0.73 29.42
N PHE A 381 -1.26 1.72 30.06
CA PHE A 381 -0.55 2.85 30.66
C PHE A 381 0.26 2.46 31.90
N ARG A 382 -0.21 1.50 32.71
CA ARG A 382 0.61 0.91 33.79
C ARG A 382 1.88 0.26 33.23
N VAL A 383 1.76 -0.50 32.13
CA VAL A 383 2.91 -1.12 31.43
C VAL A 383 3.85 -0.08 30.83
N TYR A 384 3.33 0.99 30.22
CA TYR A 384 4.16 2.07 29.66
C TYR A 384 4.93 2.79 30.79
N ASN A 385 4.25 3.16 31.87
CA ASN A 385 4.90 3.77 33.03
C ASN A 385 5.99 2.85 33.63
N ALA A 386 5.78 1.54 33.71
CA ALA A 386 6.79 0.61 34.21
C ALA A 386 7.97 0.39 33.24
N ARG A 387 7.73 0.44 31.93
CA ARG A 387 8.77 0.43 30.89
C ARG A 387 9.65 1.67 30.95
N GLU A 388 9.06 2.85 31.11
CA GLU A 388 9.81 4.12 31.17
C GLU A 388 10.56 4.32 32.49
N ASN A 389 9.92 4.01 33.63
CA ASN A 389 10.48 4.29 34.96
C ASN A 389 11.45 3.21 35.50
N GLN A 390 11.74 2.16 34.73
CA GLN A 390 12.73 1.15 35.13
C GLN A 390 14.17 1.65 35.00
N THR A 391 15.07 1.14 35.84
CA THR A 391 16.50 1.45 35.73
C THR A 391 17.05 1.02 34.37
N GLY A 392 17.55 2.01 33.61
CA GLY A 392 18.04 1.86 32.24
C GLY A 392 17.06 2.33 31.15
N GLY A 393 15.85 2.79 31.50
CA GLY A 393 14.82 3.20 30.55
C GLY A 393 14.15 2.01 29.84
N ASP A 394 13.36 2.28 28.80
CA ASP A 394 12.67 1.26 28.02
C ASP A 394 13.65 0.46 27.14
N THR A 395 13.62 -0.87 27.24
CA THR A 395 14.54 -1.76 26.51
C THR A 395 13.82 -2.99 25.96
N ALA A 396 14.29 -3.50 24.83
CA ALA A 396 13.66 -4.62 24.12
C ALA A 396 13.64 -5.90 24.96
N GLU A 397 14.72 -6.16 25.72
CA GLU A 397 14.86 -7.28 26.65
C GLU A 397 13.77 -7.29 27.73
N LYS A 398 13.44 -6.11 28.30
CA LYS A 398 12.49 -5.99 29.42
C LYS A 398 11.05 -5.75 28.97
N TYR A 399 10.81 -5.53 27.68
CA TYR A 399 9.51 -5.13 27.11
C TYR A 399 8.37 -6.09 27.51
N PHE A 400 8.55 -7.40 27.27
CA PHE A 400 7.52 -8.40 27.59
C PHE A 400 7.47 -8.70 29.09
N HIS A 401 8.62 -8.72 29.77
CA HIS A 401 8.70 -8.91 31.22
C HIS A 401 7.88 -7.88 32.00
N GLN A 402 7.92 -6.59 31.62
CA GLN A 402 7.07 -5.56 32.24
C GLN A 402 5.58 -5.74 31.93
N THR A 403 5.25 -6.32 30.78
CA THR A 403 3.86 -6.66 30.44
C THR A 403 3.37 -7.83 31.32
N GLU A 404 4.15 -8.90 31.43
CA GLU A 404 3.86 -10.08 32.26
C GLU A 404 3.73 -9.72 33.74
N ASN A 405 4.63 -8.89 34.28
CA ASN A 405 4.61 -8.48 35.69
C ASN A 405 3.35 -7.67 36.08
N ILE A 406 2.68 -7.03 35.12
CA ILE A 406 1.54 -6.13 35.39
C ILE A 406 0.21 -6.75 34.97
N ALA A 407 0.20 -7.52 33.87
CA ALA A 407 -0.99 -8.14 33.30
C ALA A 407 -1.10 -9.65 33.58
N GLY A 408 -0.04 -10.30 34.06
CA GLY A 408 0.04 -11.75 34.25
C GLY A 408 0.26 -12.55 32.96
N ILE A 409 0.14 -11.90 31.78
CA ILE A 409 0.25 -12.50 30.44
C ILE A 409 0.89 -11.51 29.46
N ARG A 410 1.49 -12.01 28.37
CA ARG A 410 2.12 -11.17 27.31
C ARG A 410 1.12 -10.49 26.38
N ASP A 411 0.06 -11.22 26.04
CA ASP A 411 -0.97 -10.80 25.09
C ASP A 411 -2.29 -11.51 25.46
N ALA A 412 -3.43 -10.82 25.34
CA ALA A 412 -4.76 -11.40 25.53
C ALA A 412 -5.55 -11.54 24.21
N ARG A 413 -4.92 -11.27 23.06
CA ARG A 413 -5.56 -11.38 21.74
C ARG A 413 -5.43 -12.80 21.20
N PHE A 414 -6.57 -13.41 20.91
CA PHE A 414 -6.64 -14.64 20.13
C PHE A 414 -6.85 -14.28 18.65
N GLN A 415 -5.78 -14.34 17.84
CA GLN A 415 -5.84 -13.96 16.42
C GLN A 415 -6.65 -14.96 15.58
N ALA A 416 -6.82 -16.22 16.03
CA ALA A 416 -7.70 -17.22 15.42
C ALA A 416 -9.17 -16.78 15.25
N MET A 417 -9.60 -15.74 16.00
CA MET A 417 -10.96 -15.17 15.90
C MET A 417 -11.09 -14.07 14.83
N MET A 418 -9.98 -13.54 14.28
CA MET A 418 -10.00 -12.45 13.30
C MET A 418 -10.35 -12.84 11.84
N PRO A 419 -10.14 -14.07 11.34
CA PRO A 419 -10.39 -14.38 9.92
C PRO A 419 -11.86 -14.34 9.53
N ASP A 420 -12.79 -14.37 10.49
CA ASP A 420 -14.23 -14.42 10.25
C ASP A 420 -14.73 -13.25 9.40
N ALA A 421 -14.18 -12.05 9.58
CA ALA A 421 -14.52 -10.89 8.75
C ALA A 421 -14.01 -11.01 7.29
N LEU A 422 -12.92 -11.75 7.05
CA LEU A 422 -12.39 -12.03 5.72
C LEU A 422 -13.21 -13.11 5.00
N LYS A 423 -13.52 -14.21 5.72
CA LYS A 423 -14.45 -15.26 5.26
C LYS A 423 -15.82 -14.67 4.92
N TRP A 424 -16.28 -13.74 5.75
CA TRP A 424 -17.56 -13.06 5.57
C TRP A 424 -17.63 -12.29 4.24
N MET A 425 -16.54 -11.62 3.85
CA MET A 425 -16.40 -10.96 2.52
C MET A 425 -16.16 -11.94 1.36
N GLY A 426 -16.13 -13.26 1.59
CA GLY A 426 -15.87 -14.26 0.55
C GLY A 426 -14.40 -14.38 0.11
N ILE A 427 -13.46 -13.75 0.83
CA ILE A 427 -12.05 -13.68 0.43
C ILE A 427 -11.40 -15.07 0.49
N LYS A 428 -10.87 -15.54 -0.64
CA LYS A 428 -10.10 -16.81 -0.75
C LYS A 428 -8.61 -16.59 -0.97
N ARG A 429 -8.21 -15.40 -1.44
CA ARG A 429 -6.82 -15.01 -1.71
C ARG A 429 -6.58 -13.58 -1.23
N ILE A 430 -5.40 -13.33 -0.70
CA ILE A 430 -4.85 -12.01 -0.39
C ILE A 430 -3.53 -11.90 -1.14
N ASP A 431 -3.47 -11.01 -2.12
CA ASP A 431 -2.28 -10.77 -2.94
C ASP A 431 -1.21 -10.00 -2.15
N TRP A 432 -1.65 -9.09 -1.27
CA TRP A 432 -0.79 -8.26 -0.42
C TRP A 432 -1.32 -8.22 1.01
N LEU A 433 -0.70 -8.97 1.93
CA LEU A 433 -1.02 -8.88 3.36
C LEU A 433 -0.07 -7.88 4.03
N CYS A 434 -0.56 -6.70 4.39
CA CYS A 434 0.21 -5.66 5.10
C CYS A 434 0.41 -6.01 6.59
N SER A 435 1.05 -7.14 6.89
CA SER A 435 1.31 -7.64 8.24
C SER A 435 2.47 -8.64 8.31
N MET A 436 3.47 -8.31 9.14
CA MET A 436 4.57 -9.19 9.52
C MET A 436 4.33 -9.97 10.83
N SER A 437 3.13 -9.90 11.42
CA SER A 437 2.76 -10.74 12.57
C SER A 437 2.47 -12.18 12.11
N ASN A 438 3.16 -13.15 12.71
CA ASN A 438 3.00 -14.58 12.39
C ASN A 438 1.64 -15.11 12.84
N GLU A 439 1.22 -14.83 14.08
CA GLU A 439 -0.12 -15.15 14.61
C GLU A 439 -1.25 -14.73 13.64
N LYS A 440 -1.12 -13.56 13.02
CA LYS A 440 -2.08 -13.03 12.05
C LYS A 440 -2.03 -13.76 10.70
N TYR A 441 -0.83 -14.07 10.22
CA TYR A 441 -0.65 -14.84 8.98
C TYR A 441 -1.18 -16.27 9.13
N GLU A 442 -0.80 -16.96 10.21
CA GLU A 442 -1.21 -18.33 10.55
C GLU A 442 -2.72 -18.43 10.74
N ALA A 443 -3.35 -17.49 11.43
CA ALA A 443 -4.81 -17.45 11.55
C ALA A 443 -5.51 -17.31 10.19
N ILE A 444 -4.98 -16.47 9.27
CA ILE A 444 -5.56 -16.28 7.93
C ILE A 444 -5.39 -17.55 7.08
N VAL A 445 -4.20 -18.14 7.07
CA VAL A 445 -3.89 -19.34 6.26
C VAL A 445 -4.60 -20.58 6.83
N GLY A 446 -4.63 -20.75 8.15
CA GLY A 446 -5.38 -21.81 8.83
C GLY A 446 -6.90 -21.69 8.64
N ALA A 447 -7.41 -20.48 8.40
CA ALA A 447 -8.79 -20.26 7.99
C ALA A 447 -9.09 -20.64 6.53
N GLY A 448 -8.09 -21.09 5.75
CA GLY A 448 -8.22 -21.51 4.35
C GLY A 448 -7.94 -20.40 3.32
N ILE A 449 -7.52 -19.21 3.75
CA ILE A 449 -7.29 -18.06 2.86
C ILE A 449 -5.83 -18.05 2.40
N LYS A 450 -5.60 -18.09 1.10
CA LYS A 450 -4.24 -18.06 0.52
C LYS A 450 -3.64 -16.67 0.64
N VAL A 451 -2.48 -16.54 1.29
CA VAL A 451 -1.70 -15.29 1.31
C VAL A 451 -0.54 -15.44 0.32
N MET A 452 -0.48 -14.58 -0.69
CA MET A 452 0.53 -14.66 -1.75
C MET A 452 1.86 -14.06 -1.28
N GLN A 453 1.81 -12.87 -0.67
CA GLN A 453 2.97 -12.27 0.00
C GLN A 453 2.56 -11.42 1.20
N ARG A 454 3.54 -11.16 2.07
CA ARG A 454 3.43 -10.27 3.23
C ARG A 454 4.24 -9.01 2.95
N VAL A 455 3.70 -7.85 3.30
CA VAL A 455 4.35 -6.55 3.08
C VAL A 455 4.88 -6.00 4.41
N THR A 456 6.19 -5.80 4.46
CA THR A 456 6.92 -5.21 5.60
C THR A 456 6.68 -3.70 5.67
N LEU A 457 6.66 -3.15 6.89
CA LEU A 457 6.69 -1.70 7.09
C LEU A 457 8.07 -1.15 6.68
N PRO A 458 8.18 -0.15 5.78
CA PRO A 458 9.48 0.39 5.39
C PRO A 458 10.19 1.08 6.58
N GLU A 459 11.52 1.05 6.60
CA GLU A 459 12.31 1.62 7.70
C GLU A 459 12.04 3.12 7.93
N ASP A 460 11.78 3.87 6.85
CA ASP A 460 11.46 5.30 6.90
C ASP A 460 10.20 5.63 7.74
N TYR A 461 9.31 4.66 7.98
CA TYR A 461 8.12 4.80 8.83
C TYR A 461 8.41 4.55 10.33
N VAL A 462 9.61 4.05 10.66
CA VAL A 462 9.99 3.62 12.02
C VAL A 462 10.84 4.68 12.70
N LYS A 463 10.22 5.44 13.62
CA LYS A 463 10.94 6.39 14.49
C LYS A 463 11.79 5.67 15.54
N GLU A 464 12.81 6.34 16.06
CA GLU A 464 13.77 5.74 17.01
C GLU A 464 13.11 5.06 18.22
N ASN A 465 12.16 5.74 18.87
CA ASN A 465 11.42 5.22 20.03
C ASN A 465 10.59 3.95 19.71
N MET A 466 10.22 3.74 18.44
CA MET A 466 9.48 2.56 17.99
C MET A 466 10.38 1.32 17.85
N LYS A 467 11.70 1.50 17.67
CA LYS A 467 12.66 0.40 17.46
C LYS A 467 12.75 -0.53 18.67
N VAL A 468 12.47 -0.03 19.88
CA VAL A 468 12.41 -0.85 21.10
C VAL A 468 11.31 -1.91 20.99
N GLU A 469 10.11 -1.51 20.53
CA GLU A 469 9.00 -2.43 20.31
C GLU A 469 9.30 -3.43 19.18
N ILE A 470 9.87 -2.98 18.06
CA ILE A 470 10.20 -3.87 16.94
C ILE A 470 11.23 -4.90 17.37
N THR A 471 12.35 -4.47 17.97
CA THR A 471 13.41 -5.36 18.44
C THR A 471 12.88 -6.40 19.43
N ALA A 472 12.02 -6.01 20.35
CA ALA A 472 11.37 -6.93 21.29
C ALA A 472 10.50 -7.97 20.57
N LYS A 473 9.65 -7.53 19.63
CA LYS A 473 8.77 -8.41 18.84
C LYS A 473 9.58 -9.39 17.97
N VAL A 474 10.65 -8.93 17.32
CA VAL A 474 11.54 -9.79 16.54
C VAL A 474 12.20 -10.84 17.43
N ALA A 475 12.79 -10.44 18.57
CA ALA A 475 13.44 -11.36 19.50
C ALA A 475 12.51 -12.40 20.15
N SER A 476 11.20 -12.12 20.20
CA SER A 476 10.17 -13.02 20.73
C SER A 476 9.41 -13.82 19.65
N GLY A 477 9.87 -13.79 18.39
CA GLY A 477 9.31 -14.62 17.31
C GLY A 477 8.04 -14.08 16.65
N TYR A 478 7.63 -12.83 16.92
CA TYR A 478 6.49 -12.21 16.23
C TYR A 478 6.76 -11.90 14.76
N ASN A 479 8.03 -11.95 14.35
CA ASN A 479 8.47 -11.80 12.97
C ASN A 479 8.96 -13.18 12.48
N THR A 480 8.63 -13.59 11.25
CA THR A 480 9.47 -14.57 10.56
C THR A 480 10.87 -13.98 10.38
N GLU A 481 11.88 -14.82 10.18
CA GLU A 481 13.02 -14.38 9.37
C GLU A 481 12.45 -13.72 8.11
N SER A 482 12.83 -12.47 7.84
CA SER A 482 12.57 -11.92 6.52
C SER A 482 13.25 -12.86 5.54
N MET A 483 12.47 -13.53 4.67
CA MET A 483 13.05 -13.93 3.40
C MET A 483 13.63 -12.67 2.80
N ASP A 484 14.95 -12.65 2.71
CA ASP A 484 15.67 -11.39 2.64
C ASP A 484 15.25 -10.67 1.36
N ALA A 485 14.47 -9.60 1.51
CA ALA A 485 13.96 -8.82 0.39
C ALA A 485 15.15 -8.20 -0.38
N MET A 486 16.28 -7.99 0.29
CA MET A 486 17.54 -7.62 -0.31
C MET A 486 18.13 -8.78 -1.13
N GLN A 487 18.12 -10.02 -0.64
CA GLN A 487 18.50 -11.22 -1.42
C GLN A 487 17.61 -11.44 -2.65
N ILE A 488 16.28 -11.32 -2.51
CA ILE A 488 15.34 -11.45 -3.65
C ILE A 488 15.59 -10.33 -4.67
N SER A 489 15.78 -9.09 -4.22
CA SER A 489 16.13 -7.95 -5.08
C SER A 489 17.46 -8.19 -5.81
N ASN A 490 18.49 -8.60 -5.07
CA ASN A 490 19.83 -8.92 -5.60
C ASN A 490 19.79 -10.05 -6.62
N GLU A 491 18.99 -11.11 -6.41
CA GLU A 491 18.79 -12.15 -7.43
C GLU A 491 18.10 -11.56 -8.67
N CYS A 492 17.01 -10.80 -8.48
CA CYS A 492 16.23 -10.20 -9.56
C CYS A 492 17.04 -9.21 -10.42
N LEU A 493 18.06 -8.55 -9.86
CA LEU A 493 19.01 -7.66 -10.54
C LEU A 493 20.03 -8.40 -11.43
N THR A 494 20.06 -9.74 -11.42
CA THR A 494 21.00 -10.51 -12.26
C THR A 494 20.44 -10.82 -13.65
N LEU A 495 21.30 -10.76 -14.67
CA LEU A 495 20.97 -11.25 -16.03
C LEU A 495 20.69 -12.77 -16.05
N ALA A 496 21.23 -13.51 -15.09
CA ALA A 496 20.91 -14.92 -14.88
C ALA A 496 19.44 -15.12 -14.49
N HIS A 497 18.89 -14.27 -13.60
CA HIS A 497 17.48 -14.31 -13.22
C HIS A 497 16.55 -13.97 -14.39
N VAL A 498 16.87 -12.93 -15.17
CA VAL A 498 16.14 -12.59 -16.42
C VAL A 498 15.97 -13.84 -17.30
N ARG A 499 17.10 -14.51 -17.61
CA ARG A 499 17.11 -15.73 -18.44
C ARG A 499 16.40 -16.91 -17.77
N LYS A 500 16.60 -17.14 -16.47
CA LYS A 500 15.95 -18.19 -15.66
C LYS A 500 14.43 -18.08 -15.72
N GLN A 501 13.88 -16.90 -15.42
CA GLN A 501 12.44 -16.69 -15.38
C GLN A 501 11.83 -16.71 -16.77
N ALA A 502 12.45 -16.05 -17.76
CA ALA A 502 12.00 -16.10 -19.14
C ALA A 502 11.95 -17.54 -19.68
N SER A 503 12.94 -18.38 -19.34
CA SER A 503 12.95 -19.81 -19.68
C SER A 503 11.82 -20.59 -19.02
N ARG A 504 11.42 -20.26 -17.78
CA ARG A 504 10.26 -20.88 -17.12
C ARG A 504 8.94 -20.52 -17.82
N VAL A 505 8.77 -19.28 -18.27
CA VAL A 505 7.61 -18.88 -19.11
C VAL A 505 7.62 -19.63 -20.43
N PHE A 506 8.77 -19.70 -21.11
CA PHE A 506 8.90 -20.45 -22.37
C PHE A 506 8.57 -21.96 -22.19
N ALA A 507 8.96 -22.58 -21.08
CA ALA A 507 8.61 -23.97 -20.77
C ALA A 507 7.11 -24.19 -20.49
N LEU A 508 6.34 -23.13 -20.16
CA LEU A 508 4.87 -23.17 -20.16
C LEU A 508 4.31 -23.05 -21.59
N ALA A 509 4.97 -22.26 -22.45
CA ALA A 509 4.63 -22.08 -23.86
C ALA A 509 4.74 -23.38 -24.66
N GLU A 510 5.84 -24.11 -24.50
CA GLU A 510 6.06 -25.44 -25.11
C GLU A 510 5.00 -26.46 -24.69
N LYS A 511 4.38 -26.28 -23.53
CA LYS A 511 3.29 -27.13 -23.00
C LYS A 511 1.90 -26.61 -23.35
N GLY A 512 1.78 -25.47 -24.02
CA GLY A 512 0.49 -24.82 -24.32
C GLY A 512 -0.24 -24.24 -23.11
N ASN A 513 0.44 -24.02 -21.98
CA ASN A 513 -0.14 -23.65 -20.68
C ASN A 513 -0.13 -22.14 -20.36
N LEU A 514 0.30 -21.31 -21.32
CA LEU A 514 0.25 -19.85 -21.26
C LEU A 514 -1.18 -19.30 -21.39
N ASP A 515 -1.46 -18.15 -20.81
CA ASP A 515 -2.82 -17.58 -20.82
C ASP A 515 -3.07 -16.61 -21.97
N HIS A 516 -2.03 -15.96 -22.51
CA HIS A 516 -2.21 -14.91 -23.52
C HIS A 516 -1.71 -15.31 -24.91
N PHE A 517 -0.66 -16.14 -25.01
CA PHE A 517 -0.04 -16.53 -26.26
C PHE A 517 -0.05 -18.05 -26.52
N VAL A 518 -0.04 -18.39 -27.81
CA VAL A 518 0.26 -19.72 -28.35
C VAL A 518 1.59 -19.66 -29.08
N LEU A 519 2.50 -20.58 -28.76
CA LEU A 519 3.77 -20.75 -29.45
C LEU A 519 3.60 -21.64 -30.70
N ASP A 520 4.04 -21.17 -31.86
CA ASP A 520 4.01 -21.91 -33.12
C ASP A 520 5.43 -22.09 -33.67
N MET A 521 6.14 -23.12 -33.18
CA MET A 521 7.51 -23.41 -33.59
C MET A 521 7.65 -23.77 -35.08
N SER A 522 6.56 -24.03 -35.83
CA SER A 522 6.64 -24.19 -37.29
C SER A 522 7.08 -22.90 -38.00
N LYS A 523 6.89 -21.73 -37.36
CA LYS A 523 7.31 -20.42 -37.86
C LYS A 523 8.74 -20.05 -37.46
N PHE A 524 9.42 -20.86 -36.64
CA PHE A 524 10.76 -20.53 -36.15
C PHE A 524 11.79 -20.45 -37.28
N GLY A 525 11.86 -21.47 -38.14
CA GLY A 525 12.74 -21.47 -39.33
C GLY A 525 12.49 -20.27 -40.26
N PRO A 526 11.25 -20.06 -40.74
CA PRO A 526 10.89 -18.88 -41.53
C PRO A 526 11.24 -17.53 -40.86
N THR A 527 11.16 -17.44 -39.54
CA THR A 527 11.58 -16.23 -38.79
C THR A 527 13.09 -16.05 -38.83
N VAL A 528 13.88 -17.11 -38.63
CA VAL A 528 15.35 -17.07 -38.74
C VAL A 528 15.77 -16.68 -40.16
N ASP A 529 15.16 -17.25 -41.19
CA ASP A 529 15.49 -16.98 -42.59
C ASP A 529 15.12 -15.54 -43.00
N PHE A 530 14.02 -14.98 -42.49
CA PHE A 530 13.68 -13.57 -42.68
C PHE A 530 14.70 -12.64 -42.02
N VAL A 531 15.11 -12.92 -40.78
CA VAL A 531 16.13 -12.12 -40.07
C VAL A 531 17.49 -12.22 -40.77
N GLU A 532 17.88 -13.41 -41.25
CA GLU A 532 19.10 -13.60 -42.04
C GLU A 532 19.07 -12.79 -43.35
N LYS A 533 17.93 -12.81 -44.07
CA LYS A 533 17.76 -11.99 -45.27
C LYS A 533 17.93 -10.50 -44.95
N VAL A 534 17.29 -9.99 -43.89
CA VAL A 534 17.42 -8.59 -43.46
C VAL A 534 18.88 -8.23 -43.13
N ILE A 535 19.62 -9.13 -42.45
CA ILE A 535 21.05 -8.97 -42.20
C ILE A 535 21.83 -8.89 -43.52
N THR A 536 21.62 -9.82 -44.45
CA THR A 536 22.37 -9.91 -45.71
C THR A 536 22.10 -8.72 -46.63
N ASP A 537 20.85 -8.25 -46.71
CA ASP A 537 20.47 -7.10 -47.55
C ASP A 537 21.14 -5.80 -47.10
N HIS A 538 21.33 -5.59 -45.78
CA HIS A 538 21.91 -4.37 -45.22
C HIS A 538 23.43 -4.49 -44.96
N TYR A 539 23.89 -5.70 -44.66
CA TYR A 539 25.26 -6.05 -44.27
C TYR A 539 25.75 -7.30 -45.03
N PRO A 540 25.93 -7.19 -46.37
CA PRO A 540 26.44 -8.27 -47.20
C PRO A 540 27.82 -8.76 -46.73
N PRO A 541 28.25 -9.97 -47.14
CA PRO A 541 29.53 -10.54 -46.74
C PRO A 541 30.70 -9.56 -46.90
N GLY A 542 31.51 -9.43 -45.84
CA GLY A 542 32.61 -8.47 -45.77
C GLY A 542 32.25 -7.10 -45.18
N LYS A 543 30.97 -6.70 -45.13
CA LYS A 543 30.55 -5.47 -44.44
C LYS A 543 30.34 -5.75 -42.94
N PRO A 544 30.97 -4.97 -42.03
CA PRO A 544 30.80 -5.15 -40.59
C PRO A 544 29.38 -4.76 -40.16
N ILE A 545 28.79 -5.55 -39.26
CA ILE A 545 27.56 -5.19 -38.55
C ILE A 545 27.99 -4.43 -37.28
N PRO A 546 27.51 -3.20 -37.05
CA PRO A 546 27.78 -2.51 -35.80
C PRO A 546 26.91 -3.07 -34.66
N PRO A 547 27.32 -2.92 -33.40
CA PRO A 547 26.51 -3.35 -32.26
C PRO A 547 25.27 -2.46 -32.07
N HIS A 548 24.19 -3.03 -31.52
CA HIS A 548 22.99 -2.27 -31.16
C HIS A 548 23.25 -1.37 -29.95
N SER A 549 23.16 -0.06 -30.16
CA SER A 549 23.60 0.95 -29.20
C SER A 549 23.06 2.34 -29.56
N ARG A 550 23.01 3.25 -28.58
CA ARG A 550 22.67 4.65 -28.79
C ARG A 550 23.62 5.36 -29.78
N MET A 551 24.89 4.94 -29.88
CA MET A 551 25.87 5.57 -30.78
C MET A 551 25.45 5.54 -32.25
N ARG A 552 24.72 4.51 -32.68
CA ARG A 552 24.16 4.39 -34.04
C ARG A 552 23.25 5.56 -34.43
N HIS A 553 22.66 6.23 -33.43
CA HIS A 553 21.79 7.40 -33.58
C HIS A 553 22.56 8.73 -33.46
N LEU A 554 23.82 8.71 -32.97
CA LEU A 554 24.63 9.90 -32.66
C LEU A 554 25.81 10.10 -33.64
N GLU A 555 26.54 9.04 -34.00
CA GLU A 555 27.85 9.12 -34.70
C GLU A 555 27.81 9.89 -36.04
N ASN A 556 26.66 9.86 -36.72
CA ASN A 556 26.45 10.45 -38.04
C ASN A 556 25.83 11.86 -37.96
N LEU A 557 25.57 12.38 -36.75
CA LEU A 557 25.04 13.73 -36.56
C LEU A 557 26.16 14.77 -36.67
N PRO A 558 25.99 15.86 -37.44
CA PRO A 558 26.97 16.94 -37.54
C PRO A 558 27.34 17.53 -36.16
N GLN A 559 26.37 17.67 -35.26
CA GLN A 559 26.54 18.20 -33.92
C GLN A 559 27.44 17.29 -33.07
N PHE A 560 27.24 15.97 -33.16
CA PHE A 560 28.08 14.99 -32.45
C PHE A 560 29.51 14.97 -33.00
N GLN A 561 29.68 15.00 -34.32
CA GLN A 561 31.01 15.05 -34.95
C GLN A 561 31.76 16.33 -34.58
N LEU A 562 31.06 17.48 -34.55
CA LEU A 562 31.62 18.76 -34.11
C LEU A 562 32.00 18.71 -32.62
N PHE A 563 31.15 18.16 -31.77
CA PHE A 563 31.42 17.96 -30.34
C PHE A 563 32.69 17.11 -30.11
N VAL A 564 32.81 15.95 -30.77
CA VAL A 564 33.98 15.08 -30.64
C VAL A 564 35.25 15.75 -31.18
N LYS A 565 35.14 16.47 -32.30
CA LYS A 565 36.26 17.20 -32.92
C LYS A 565 36.77 18.36 -32.08
N ASN A 566 35.88 19.16 -31.50
CA ASN A 566 36.21 20.36 -30.72
C ASN A 566 36.54 20.05 -29.25
N MET A 567 36.56 18.77 -28.86
CA MET A 567 36.82 18.37 -27.49
C MET A 567 38.32 18.44 -27.17
N GLU A 568 38.75 19.55 -26.57
CA GLU A 568 40.10 19.73 -26.04
C GLU A 568 40.19 19.22 -24.59
N CYS A 569 40.48 17.94 -24.42
CA CYS A 569 40.78 17.31 -23.13
C CYS A 569 41.62 16.03 -23.31
N ASP A 570 42.09 15.46 -22.21
CA ASP A 570 42.76 14.16 -22.23
C ASP A 570 41.82 13.01 -22.66
N ALA A 571 42.43 11.87 -22.99
CA ALA A 571 41.71 10.71 -23.51
C ALA A 571 40.69 10.13 -22.51
N LEU A 572 40.90 10.25 -21.21
CA LEU A 572 40.00 9.71 -20.18
C LEU A 572 38.81 10.64 -19.94
N GLU A 573 39.03 11.96 -19.86
CA GLU A 573 37.94 12.94 -19.84
C GLU A 573 37.08 12.88 -21.11
N ARG A 574 37.67 12.53 -22.25
CA ARG A 574 36.92 12.23 -23.48
C ARG A 574 35.96 11.05 -23.29
N VAL A 575 36.41 9.97 -22.64
CA VAL A 575 35.52 8.85 -22.29
C VAL A 575 34.42 9.32 -21.34
N ARG A 576 34.76 10.07 -20.27
CA ARG A 576 33.76 10.57 -19.30
C ARG A 576 32.65 11.39 -19.97
N ARG A 577 32.98 12.29 -20.90
CA ARG A 577 32.00 13.13 -21.62
C ARG A 577 31.13 12.33 -22.59
N LEU A 578 31.69 11.32 -23.25
CA LEU A 578 30.91 10.40 -24.09
C LEU A 578 29.94 9.55 -23.27
N LEU A 579 30.38 9.09 -22.09
CA LEU A 579 29.53 8.34 -21.16
C LEU A 579 28.44 9.21 -20.54
N ASP A 580 28.74 10.44 -20.11
CA ASP A 580 27.76 11.44 -19.66
C ASP A 580 26.62 11.60 -20.68
N LEU A 581 26.96 11.92 -21.93
CA LEU A 581 26.01 12.06 -23.04
C LEU A 581 25.20 10.77 -23.25
N THR A 582 25.87 9.61 -23.20
CA THR A 582 25.22 8.31 -23.41
C THR A 582 24.16 8.03 -22.35
N PHE A 583 24.45 8.28 -21.06
CA PHE A 583 23.49 8.08 -19.98
C PHE A 583 22.22 8.94 -20.16
N VAL A 584 22.37 10.26 -20.32
CA VAL A 584 21.20 11.14 -20.46
C VAL A 584 20.44 10.85 -21.75
N SER A 585 21.15 10.59 -22.86
CA SER A 585 20.56 10.30 -24.17
C SER A 585 19.82 8.98 -24.24
N VAL A 586 20.26 7.95 -23.51
CA VAL A 586 19.55 6.66 -23.38
C VAL A 586 18.32 6.80 -22.49
N LEU A 587 18.44 7.42 -21.31
CA LEU A 587 17.34 7.51 -20.36
C LEU A 587 16.16 8.33 -20.89
N VAL A 588 16.41 9.34 -21.74
CA VAL A 588 15.32 10.09 -22.38
C VAL A 588 14.76 9.43 -23.66
N ASP A 589 15.30 8.30 -24.14
CA ASP A 589 14.82 7.58 -25.33
C ASP A 589 13.85 6.43 -24.97
N ALA A 590 12.79 6.81 -24.27
CA ALA A 590 11.50 6.12 -24.30
C ALA A 590 10.60 6.76 -25.38
N GLY A 591 9.64 6.03 -25.95
CA GLY A 591 8.90 6.45 -27.16
C GLY A 591 8.38 7.91 -27.15
N ALA A 592 8.75 8.70 -28.16
CA ALA A 592 8.29 10.08 -28.33
C ALA A 592 6.80 10.20 -28.75
N GLY A 593 6.20 9.10 -29.20
CA GLY A 593 4.94 9.09 -29.95
C GLY A 593 5.15 9.43 -31.44
N SER A 594 4.10 9.30 -32.24
CA SER A 594 4.10 9.59 -33.68
C SER A 594 3.84 11.07 -34.03
N ALA A 595 3.36 11.86 -33.07
CA ALA A 595 3.05 13.27 -33.26
C ALA A 595 4.28 14.18 -33.14
N TRP A 596 5.22 13.83 -32.26
CA TRP A 596 6.39 14.65 -31.95
C TRP A 596 7.44 14.64 -33.07
N LYS A 597 8.02 15.81 -33.32
CA LYS A 597 9.04 16.09 -34.33
C LYS A 597 10.13 16.97 -33.75
N TYR A 598 11.37 16.72 -34.13
CA TYR A 598 12.50 17.60 -33.86
C TYR A 598 12.91 18.34 -35.14
N MET A 599 13.12 19.65 -35.04
CA MET A 599 13.64 20.48 -36.11
C MET A 599 15.13 20.76 -35.87
N SER A 600 15.99 20.29 -36.78
CA SER A 600 17.42 20.64 -36.76
C SER A 600 17.92 20.89 -38.19
N GLU A 601 18.65 21.98 -38.39
CA GLU A 601 19.16 22.42 -39.71
C GLU A 601 18.09 22.42 -40.84
N GLY A 602 16.85 22.77 -40.51
CA GLY A 602 15.73 22.78 -41.45
C GLY A 602 15.14 21.42 -41.81
N LYS A 603 15.63 20.32 -41.20
CA LYS A 603 15.12 18.95 -41.39
C LYS A 603 14.18 18.57 -40.24
N ILE A 604 13.09 17.88 -40.58
CA ILE A 604 12.21 17.19 -39.63
C ILE A 604 12.82 15.82 -39.33
N ILE A 605 13.02 15.52 -38.04
CA ILE A 605 13.53 14.24 -37.55
C ILE A 605 12.55 13.73 -36.48
N THR A 606 12.23 12.43 -36.49
CA THR A 606 11.21 11.83 -35.61
C THR A 606 11.80 10.70 -34.78
N SER A 607 11.01 10.18 -33.82
CA SER A 607 11.33 8.94 -33.10
C SER A 607 12.67 9.01 -32.33
N SER A 608 13.32 7.87 -32.09
CA SER A 608 14.58 7.76 -31.35
C SER A 608 15.72 8.53 -32.00
N GLU A 609 15.72 8.62 -33.34
CA GLU A 609 16.62 9.44 -34.14
C GLU A 609 16.49 10.93 -33.75
N GLY A 610 15.27 11.47 -33.69
CA GLY A 610 15.02 12.85 -33.26
C GLY A 610 15.39 13.11 -31.80
N LEU A 611 15.12 12.14 -30.91
CA LEU A 611 15.52 12.23 -29.50
C LEU A 611 17.05 12.23 -29.33
N ALA A 612 17.80 11.60 -30.25
CA ALA A 612 19.26 11.63 -30.22
C ALA A 612 19.80 13.04 -30.53
N VAL A 613 19.21 13.73 -31.51
CA VAL A 613 19.55 15.12 -31.84
C VAL A 613 19.22 16.05 -30.68
N ALA A 614 18.01 15.96 -30.12
CA ALA A 614 17.62 16.74 -28.94
C ALA A 614 18.59 16.53 -27.76
N SER A 615 19.06 15.29 -27.56
CA SER A 615 19.99 14.95 -26.48
C SER A 615 21.38 15.58 -26.67
N ILE A 616 21.96 15.57 -27.88
CA ILE A 616 23.25 16.21 -28.14
C ILE A 616 23.14 17.73 -28.10
N ASP A 617 22.04 18.31 -28.62
CA ASP A 617 21.81 19.75 -28.59
C ASP A 617 21.70 20.25 -27.14
N MET A 618 20.86 19.62 -26.30
CA MET A 618 20.75 19.96 -24.87
C MET A 618 22.09 19.80 -24.11
N PHE A 619 22.87 18.76 -24.43
CA PHE A 619 24.16 18.51 -23.81
C PHE A 619 25.23 19.53 -24.24
N CYS A 620 25.23 19.97 -25.50
CA CYS A 620 26.14 21.01 -26.00
C CYS A 620 25.73 22.43 -25.57
N ASP A 621 24.43 22.70 -25.38
CA ASP A 621 23.89 23.92 -24.77
C ASP A 621 24.24 24.05 -23.27
N GLY A 622 24.75 22.98 -22.65
CA GLY A 622 25.13 22.96 -21.24
C GLY A 622 23.99 22.70 -20.27
N LEU A 623 22.83 22.24 -20.74
CA LEU A 623 21.64 22.04 -19.90
C LEU A 623 21.88 21.05 -18.74
N PHE A 624 22.77 20.06 -18.94
CA PHE A 624 23.08 19.04 -17.93
C PHE A 624 24.33 19.37 -17.09
N SER A 625 24.94 20.55 -17.25
CA SER A 625 26.13 20.98 -16.52
C SER A 625 25.84 22.17 -15.60
N SER A 626 26.25 22.06 -14.33
CA SER A 626 26.22 23.18 -13.38
C SER A 626 27.37 24.17 -13.59
N ASP A 627 28.37 23.79 -14.39
CA ASP A 627 29.51 24.63 -14.75
C ASP A 627 29.35 25.16 -16.18
N LYS A 628 29.11 26.47 -16.29
CA LYS A 628 28.94 27.18 -17.56
C LYS A 628 30.21 27.24 -18.41
N ALA A 629 31.39 27.03 -17.83
CA ALA A 629 32.64 26.93 -18.58
C ALA A 629 32.82 25.54 -19.22
N LEU A 630 32.07 24.53 -18.74
CA LEU A 630 32.13 23.14 -19.20
C LEU A 630 30.71 22.65 -19.56
N PRO A 631 30.09 23.16 -20.64
CA PRO A 631 28.71 22.81 -21.00
C PRO A 631 28.56 21.33 -21.35
N CYS A 632 29.49 20.75 -22.12
CA CYS A 632 29.46 19.35 -22.54
C CYS A 632 29.88 18.36 -21.43
N ARG A 633 29.18 18.42 -20.29
CA ARG A 633 29.33 17.55 -19.11
C ARG A 633 27.94 17.32 -18.49
N VAL A 634 27.75 16.17 -17.84
CA VAL A 634 26.61 15.93 -16.94
C VAL A 634 27.10 16.02 -15.49
N ASN A 635 26.28 16.51 -14.57
CA ASN A 635 26.50 16.30 -13.13
C ASN A 635 25.20 16.31 -12.30
N SER A 636 25.27 15.78 -11.08
CA SER A 636 24.11 15.61 -10.19
C SER A 636 23.36 16.91 -9.91
N LEU A 637 24.08 18.01 -9.64
CA LEU A 637 23.47 19.29 -9.28
C LEU A 637 22.63 19.86 -10.41
N ALA A 638 23.12 19.80 -11.65
CA ALA A 638 22.36 20.26 -12.82
C ALA A 638 21.17 19.35 -13.12
N LEU A 639 21.35 18.02 -13.06
CA LEU A 639 20.25 17.07 -13.24
C LEU A 639 19.12 17.30 -12.24
N LYS A 640 19.43 17.55 -10.96
CA LYS A 640 18.45 17.86 -9.91
C LYS A 640 17.78 19.23 -10.08
N ALA A 641 18.44 20.16 -10.78
CA ALA A 641 17.93 21.50 -11.05
C ALA A 641 17.09 21.62 -12.33
N LEU A 642 17.00 20.56 -13.15
CA LEU A 642 16.18 20.56 -14.37
C LEU A 642 14.71 20.85 -14.04
N THR A 643 14.06 21.66 -14.89
CA THR A 643 12.62 21.92 -14.82
C THR A 643 11.90 21.38 -16.05
N GLN A 644 10.56 21.25 -15.95
CA GLN A 644 9.73 20.88 -17.11
C GLN A 644 9.92 21.88 -18.27
N ARG A 645 10.11 23.17 -17.98
CA ARG A 645 10.30 24.22 -19.00
C ARG A 645 11.61 24.03 -19.78
N ASP A 646 12.67 23.58 -19.12
CA ASP A 646 13.95 23.34 -19.79
C ASP A 646 13.86 22.14 -20.73
N MET A 647 13.20 21.08 -20.27
CA MET A 647 12.90 19.89 -21.08
C MET A 647 11.95 20.24 -22.24
N GLU A 648 10.94 21.08 -22.04
CA GLU A 648 10.07 21.60 -23.10
C GLU A 648 10.83 22.38 -24.16
N LYS A 649 11.76 23.26 -23.76
CA LYS A 649 12.64 23.97 -24.69
C LYS A 649 13.54 22.98 -25.44
N GLY A 650 14.21 22.08 -24.73
CA GLY A 650 15.17 21.13 -25.28
C GLY A 650 14.57 20.10 -26.24
N PHE A 651 13.34 19.66 -26.00
CA PHE A 651 12.58 18.80 -26.92
C PHE A 651 11.67 19.56 -27.89
N GLN A 652 11.76 20.90 -27.97
CA GLN A 652 10.94 21.74 -28.85
C GLN A 652 9.41 21.51 -28.70
N ILE A 653 8.96 21.25 -27.47
CA ILE A 653 7.57 20.90 -27.15
C ILE A 653 6.69 22.15 -27.27
N SER A 654 5.53 21.97 -27.90
CA SER A 654 4.48 23.01 -27.98
C SER A 654 3.11 22.35 -28.12
N ALA A 655 2.03 23.13 -28.06
CA ALA A 655 0.68 22.63 -28.31
C ALA A 655 0.53 21.96 -29.69
N SER A 656 1.32 22.37 -30.68
CA SER A 656 1.40 21.80 -32.03
C SER A 656 2.48 20.71 -32.20
N ASN A 657 3.32 20.48 -31.18
CA ASN A 657 4.39 19.48 -31.18
C ASN A 657 4.47 18.75 -29.82
N PRO A 658 3.44 18.00 -29.41
CA PRO A 658 3.41 17.34 -28.12
C PRO A 658 4.27 16.06 -28.12
N ILE A 659 5.09 15.87 -27.10
CA ILE A 659 5.71 14.58 -26.78
C ILE A 659 4.92 13.86 -25.68
N GLN A 660 4.95 12.53 -25.67
CA GLN A 660 4.41 11.76 -24.55
C GLN A 660 5.38 11.71 -23.35
N SER A 661 4.80 11.78 -22.16
CA SER A 661 5.44 11.47 -20.86
C SER A 661 6.65 12.35 -20.49
N ILE A 662 6.58 13.66 -20.75
CA ILE A 662 7.66 14.61 -20.42
C ILE A 662 7.98 14.66 -18.91
N GLN A 663 6.97 14.57 -18.04
CA GLN A 663 7.15 14.51 -16.59
C GLN A 663 7.91 13.25 -16.16
N GLY A 664 7.68 12.11 -16.84
CA GLY A 664 8.42 10.86 -16.60
C GLY A 664 9.91 11.02 -16.90
N ARG A 665 10.26 11.65 -18.03
CA ARG A 665 11.66 11.93 -18.42
C ARG A 665 12.35 12.86 -17.45
N LEU A 666 11.67 13.93 -17.04
CA LEU A 666 12.18 14.86 -16.03
C LEU A 666 12.43 14.15 -14.71
N ALA A 667 11.44 13.40 -14.19
CA ALA A 667 11.59 12.65 -12.95
C ALA A 667 12.75 11.63 -13.02
N LEU A 668 12.94 10.97 -14.17
CA LEU A 668 14.04 10.02 -14.38
C LEU A 668 15.42 10.70 -14.34
N LEU A 669 15.57 11.87 -14.96
CA LEU A 669 16.82 12.65 -14.92
C LEU A 669 17.09 13.25 -13.54
N ASN A 670 16.07 13.81 -12.87
CA ASN A 670 16.23 14.38 -11.53
C ASN A 670 16.66 13.29 -10.53
N LYS A 671 16.02 12.11 -10.58
CA LYS A 671 16.42 10.96 -9.77
C LYS A 671 17.77 10.37 -10.16
N LEU A 672 18.20 10.47 -11.43
CA LEU A 672 19.59 10.14 -11.79
C LEU A 672 20.53 11.05 -11.01
N GLY A 673 20.25 12.35 -10.93
CA GLY A 673 21.06 13.26 -10.11
C GLY A 673 21.16 12.81 -8.64
N ASP A 674 20.06 12.38 -8.02
CA ASP A 674 20.07 11.80 -6.68
C ASP A 674 20.85 10.47 -6.61
N ALA A 675 20.71 9.58 -7.60
CA ALA A 675 21.41 8.30 -7.68
C ALA A 675 22.93 8.48 -7.75
N LEU A 676 23.41 9.46 -8.53
CA LEU A 676 24.83 9.79 -8.65
C LEU A 676 25.42 10.24 -7.29
N GLU A 677 24.66 10.97 -6.48
CA GLU A 677 25.06 11.41 -5.12
C GLU A 677 25.00 10.28 -4.09
N GLN A 678 24.04 9.35 -4.23
CA GLN A 678 23.90 8.19 -3.35
C GLN A 678 24.93 7.08 -3.60
N LYS A 679 25.55 7.06 -4.79
CA LYS A 679 26.50 6.01 -5.21
C LYS A 679 27.88 6.58 -5.63
N PRO A 680 28.56 7.34 -4.75
CA PRO A 680 29.82 8.02 -5.07
C PRO A 680 30.98 7.03 -5.33
N GLU A 681 30.84 5.76 -4.98
CA GLU A 681 31.76 4.68 -5.32
C GLU A 681 31.80 4.39 -6.83
N PHE A 682 30.69 4.60 -7.55
CA PHE A 682 30.61 4.44 -9.01
C PHE A 682 30.77 5.77 -9.74
N PHE A 683 30.23 6.87 -9.19
CA PHE A 683 30.11 8.15 -9.90
C PHE A 683 31.01 9.27 -9.37
N GLY A 684 31.92 8.94 -8.46
CA GLY A 684 32.85 9.88 -7.82
C GLY A 684 32.20 10.73 -6.73
N LYS A 685 33.04 11.32 -5.87
CA LYS A 685 32.59 12.12 -4.70
C LYS A 685 32.40 13.61 -5.02
N GLU A 686 33.29 14.17 -5.84
CA GLU A 686 33.31 15.61 -6.13
C GLU A 686 32.54 15.89 -7.43
N LEU A 687 31.38 16.53 -7.28
CA LEU A 687 30.43 16.83 -8.36
C LEU A 687 30.09 15.59 -9.20
N PRO A 688 29.37 14.59 -8.61
CA PRO A 688 29.15 13.28 -9.20
C PRO A 688 28.57 13.33 -10.62
N ARG A 689 29.06 12.45 -11.50
CA ARG A 689 28.64 12.37 -12.92
C ARG A 689 28.64 10.93 -13.43
N PRO A 690 27.78 10.59 -14.42
CA PRO A 690 27.76 9.24 -14.99
C PRO A 690 29.12 8.78 -15.53
N GLY A 691 29.86 9.67 -16.18
CA GLY A 691 31.13 9.35 -16.81
C GLY A 691 32.23 8.87 -15.87
N ASN A 692 32.17 9.19 -14.57
CA ASN A 692 33.13 8.71 -13.57
C ASN A 692 33.07 7.18 -13.35
N ILE A 693 32.07 6.49 -13.90
CA ILE A 693 32.02 5.02 -13.93
C ILE A 693 33.30 4.41 -14.54
N ILE A 694 33.96 5.10 -15.48
CA ILE A 694 35.24 4.62 -16.04
C ILE A 694 36.38 4.62 -15.00
N ASP A 695 36.34 5.52 -14.02
CA ASP A 695 37.36 5.63 -12.98
C ASP A 695 37.20 4.51 -11.94
N TYR A 696 35.95 4.17 -11.59
CA TYR A 696 35.63 2.97 -10.82
C TYR A 696 36.17 1.70 -11.50
N LEU A 697 35.91 1.56 -12.81
CA LEU A 697 36.33 0.40 -13.59
C LEU A 697 37.87 0.30 -13.73
N LEU A 698 38.54 1.42 -13.99
CA LEU A 698 40.00 1.46 -14.02
C LEU A 698 40.61 1.17 -12.65
N ALA A 699 40.03 1.66 -11.56
CA ALA A 699 40.48 1.35 -10.21
C ALA A 699 40.33 -0.16 -9.91
N LYS A 700 39.22 -0.78 -10.30
CA LYS A 700 39.01 -2.24 -10.21
C LYS A 700 40.03 -3.03 -11.03
N ALA A 701 40.37 -2.53 -12.21
CA ALA A 701 41.36 -3.12 -13.11
C ALA A 701 42.83 -2.81 -12.72
N ASN A 702 43.09 -2.15 -11.59
CA ASN A 702 44.41 -1.66 -11.17
C ASN A 702 45.12 -0.79 -12.23
N GLY A 703 44.34 0.03 -12.96
CA GLY A 703 44.80 0.88 -14.06
C GLY A 703 44.97 0.18 -15.41
N ASP A 704 44.85 -1.15 -15.46
CA ASP A 704 45.02 -1.91 -16.70
C ASP A 704 43.73 -1.95 -17.53
N LYS A 705 43.71 -1.18 -18.62
CA LYS A 705 42.57 -1.11 -19.57
C LYS A 705 42.14 -2.47 -20.12
N THR A 706 43.05 -3.45 -20.19
CA THR A 706 42.74 -4.81 -20.68
C THR A 706 42.02 -5.70 -19.66
N LYS A 707 41.91 -5.25 -18.41
CA LYS A 707 41.28 -5.98 -17.29
C LYS A 707 39.97 -5.36 -16.82
N ILE A 708 39.43 -4.36 -17.52
CA ILE A 708 38.12 -3.77 -17.20
C ILE A 708 37.04 -4.85 -17.38
N SER A 709 36.40 -5.26 -16.29
CA SER A 709 35.42 -6.36 -16.28
C SER A 709 34.03 -5.89 -16.73
N LEU A 710 33.41 -6.65 -17.63
CA LEU A 710 32.01 -6.53 -18.01
C LEU A 710 31.06 -6.72 -16.80
N SER A 711 31.43 -7.56 -15.84
CA SER A 711 30.64 -7.81 -14.62
C SER A 711 30.69 -6.63 -13.65
N ASP A 712 31.85 -6.00 -13.47
CA ASP A 712 31.98 -4.76 -12.69
C ASP A 712 31.21 -3.61 -13.36
N LEU A 713 31.20 -3.55 -14.71
CA LEU A 713 30.39 -2.58 -15.45
C LEU A 713 28.88 -2.84 -15.26
N TRP A 714 28.41 -4.08 -15.39
CA TRP A 714 27.00 -4.41 -15.10
C TRP A 714 26.62 -4.02 -13.68
N LYS A 715 27.48 -4.34 -12.69
CA LYS A 715 27.26 -3.98 -11.29
C LYS A 715 27.13 -2.46 -11.12
N ALA A 716 28.07 -1.69 -11.66
CA ALA A 716 28.06 -0.23 -11.52
C ALA A 716 26.89 0.43 -12.27
N VAL A 717 26.47 -0.10 -13.42
CA VAL A 717 25.26 0.38 -14.12
C VAL A 717 23.99 0.01 -13.35
N ALA A 718 23.80 -1.27 -13.01
CA ALA A 718 22.56 -1.77 -12.41
C ALA A 718 22.34 -1.28 -10.97
N GLN A 719 23.38 -1.33 -10.11
CA GLN A 719 23.30 -0.85 -8.72
C GLN A 719 23.49 0.66 -8.62
N GLY A 720 24.21 1.28 -9.56
CA GLY A 720 24.43 2.72 -9.57
C GLY A 720 23.16 3.50 -9.91
N ILE A 721 22.37 3.03 -10.87
CA ILE A 721 21.11 3.69 -11.26
C ILE A 721 19.87 3.08 -10.60
N GLU A 722 20.01 2.09 -9.71
CA GLU A 722 18.89 1.52 -8.94
C GLU A 722 17.93 2.60 -8.36
N PRO A 723 18.41 3.74 -7.79
CA PRO A 723 17.52 4.75 -7.22
C PRO A 723 16.59 5.47 -8.21
N ILE A 724 16.86 5.41 -9.53
CA ILE A 724 16.04 6.10 -10.53
C ILE A 724 14.66 5.46 -10.71
N TRP A 725 14.58 4.16 -10.41
CA TRP A 725 13.36 3.37 -10.58
C TRP A 725 12.33 3.63 -9.48
N PRO A 726 11.03 3.54 -9.76
CA PRO A 726 10.00 3.58 -8.72
C PRO A 726 10.15 2.38 -7.75
N LYS A 727 9.78 2.59 -6.49
CA LYS A 727 9.57 1.52 -5.51
C LYS A 727 8.18 0.90 -5.74
N HIS A 728 8.06 -0.43 -5.80
CA HIS A 728 6.76 -1.10 -5.82
C HIS A 728 6.14 -1.18 -4.42
N ALA A 729 4.87 -1.59 -4.36
CA ALA A 729 4.10 -1.83 -3.13
C ALA A 729 4.77 -2.76 -2.10
N SER A 730 5.68 -3.64 -2.55
CA SER A 730 6.49 -4.53 -1.71
C SER A 730 7.59 -3.81 -0.90
N GLY A 731 7.84 -2.52 -1.15
CA GLY A 731 9.01 -1.79 -0.63
C GLY A 731 10.31 -2.05 -1.41
N ILE A 732 10.33 -3.03 -2.32
CA ILE A 732 11.49 -3.35 -3.15
C ILE A 732 11.60 -2.32 -4.29
N GLN A 733 12.78 -1.75 -4.49
CA GLN A 733 13.06 -0.83 -5.59
C GLN A 733 13.27 -1.63 -6.88
N THR A 734 12.27 -1.60 -7.77
CA THR A 734 11.94 -2.79 -8.57
C THR A 734 12.18 -2.64 -10.07
N GLY A 735 12.64 -1.48 -10.54
CA GLY A 735 13.08 -1.30 -11.93
C GLY A 735 12.08 -1.82 -12.96
N ASP A 736 12.46 -2.90 -13.61
CA ASP A 736 11.69 -3.58 -14.64
C ASP A 736 11.51 -5.06 -14.25
N ILE A 737 10.89 -5.26 -13.07
CA ILE A 737 10.55 -6.54 -12.42
C ILE A 737 9.03 -6.57 -12.19
N TRP A 738 8.38 -7.67 -12.59
CA TRP A 738 6.92 -7.80 -12.61
C TRP A 738 6.47 -9.17 -12.12
N HIS A 739 5.27 -9.26 -11.53
CA HIS A 739 4.68 -10.54 -11.14
C HIS A 739 4.10 -11.27 -12.36
N TYR A 740 4.21 -12.60 -12.37
CA TYR A 740 3.51 -13.48 -13.30
C TYR A 740 3.05 -14.75 -12.56
N SER A 741 1.75 -14.80 -12.30
CA SER A 741 1.07 -15.73 -11.38
C SER A 741 1.31 -17.21 -11.69
N LYS A 742 1.46 -17.57 -12.97
CA LYS A 742 1.78 -18.93 -13.44
C LYS A 742 3.14 -19.45 -12.98
N LEU A 743 4.05 -18.57 -12.56
CA LEU A 743 5.36 -18.95 -12.02
C LEU A 743 5.40 -19.00 -10.49
N ASN A 744 4.31 -18.67 -9.80
CA ASN A 744 4.23 -18.77 -8.35
C ASN A 744 4.36 -20.25 -7.91
N THR A 745 5.45 -20.56 -7.23
CA THR A 745 5.69 -21.82 -6.55
C THR A 745 5.38 -21.62 -5.07
N PRO A 746 4.34 -22.28 -4.50
CA PRO A 746 4.04 -22.20 -3.07
C PRO A 746 5.26 -22.54 -2.21
N GLY A 747 5.54 -21.71 -1.21
CA GLY A 747 6.73 -21.84 -0.36
C GLY A 747 8.03 -21.26 -0.95
N MET A 748 8.00 -20.66 -2.15
CA MET A 748 9.13 -19.92 -2.73
C MET A 748 8.75 -18.47 -3.10
N PRO A 749 8.64 -17.55 -2.13
CA PRO A 749 8.48 -16.11 -2.39
C PRO A 749 9.50 -15.56 -3.40
N GLY A 750 9.03 -14.67 -4.28
CA GLY A 750 9.78 -14.16 -5.42
C GLY A 750 9.85 -15.10 -6.62
N SER A 751 9.34 -16.33 -6.53
CA SER A 751 9.33 -17.27 -7.68
C SER A 751 8.44 -16.81 -8.83
N ASP A 752 7.47 -15.95 -8.58
CA ASP A 752 6.59 -15.31 -9.57
C ASP A 752 7.15 -14.00 -10.15
N LEU A 753 8.26 -13.48 -9.62
CA LEU A 753 8.90 -12.27 -10.14
C LEU A 753 9.69 -12.57 -11.42
N VAL A 754 9.40 -11.82 -12.47
CA VAL A 754 10.07 -11.86 -13.78
C VAL A 754 10.77 -10.52 -14.00
N SER A 755 12.09 -10.54 -14.08
CA SER A 755 12.90 -9.35 -14.36
C SER A 755 13.30 -9.25 -15.83
N PHE A 756 13.41 -8.03 -16.34
CA PHE A 756 13.84 -7.74 -17.72
C PHE A 756 14.92 -6.67 -17.83
N HIS A 757 14.87 -5.63 -16.98
CA HIS A 757 15.85 -4.53 -16.94
C HIS A 757 16.16 -3.92 -18.32
N LYS A 758 15.16 -3.79 -19.21
CA LYS A 758 15.40 -3.49 -20.65
C LYS A 758 16.15 -2.18 -20.86
N LEU A 759 15.81 -1.12 -20.12
CA LEU A 759 16.45 0.19 -20.27
C LEU A 759 17.88 0.17 -19.69
N THR A 760 18.08 -0.47 -18.54
CA THR A 760 19.40 -0.72 -17.93
C THR A 760 20.32 -1.53 -18.85
N GLN A 761 19.81 -2.58 -19.49
CA GLN A 761 20.57 -3.40 -20.45
C GLN A 761 20.92 -2.64 -21.72
N TRP A 762 20.01 -1.81 -22.24
CA TRP A 762 20.29 -1.00 -23.42
C TRP A 762 21.29 0.15 -23.13
N LEU A 763 21.27 0.69 -21.91
CA LEU A 763 22.33 1.57 -21.40
C LEU A 763 23.67 0.83 -21.34
N LEU A 764 23.71 -0.37 -20.74
CA LEU A 764 24.90 -1.22 -20.69
C LEU A 764 25.51 -1.41 -22.08
N TYR A 765 24.71 -1.80 -23.08
CA TYR A 765 25.18 -2.03 -24.45
C TYR A 765 25.81 -0.77 -25.07
N SER A 766 25.18 0.39 -24.83
CA SER A 766 25.67 1.68 -25.33
C SER A 766 26.96 2.13 -24.64
N VAL A 767 27.09 1.86 -23.33
CA VAL A 767 28.29 2.15 -22.54
C VAL A 767 29.46 1.23 -22.91
N ILE A 768 29.20 -0.07 -23.16
CA ILE A 768 30.22 -1.01 -23.67
C ILE A 768 30.87 -0.45 -24.94
N GLU A 769 30.08 -0.11 -25.96
CA GLU A 769 30.62 0.37 -27.23
C GLU A 769 31.46 1.65 -27.06
N VAL A 770 31.01 2.59 -26.20
CA VAL A 770 31.77 3.81 -25.90
C VAL A 770 33.12 3.49 -25.26
N ILE A 771 33.16 2.57 -24.29
CA ILE A 771 34.41 2.18 -23.61
C ILE A 771 35.34 1.45 -24.57
N GLU A 772 34.85 0.44 -25.29
CA GLU A 772 35.68 -0.36 -26.21
C GLU A 772 36.25 0.49 -27.35
N THR A 773 35.43 1.37 -27.92
CA THR A 773 35.85 2.28 -29.01
C THR A 773 36.85 3.32 -28.51
N ALA A 774 36.62 3.93 -27.35
CA ALA A 774 37.48 5.01 -26.84
C ALA A 774 38.79 4.49 -26.22
N LEU A 775 38.83 3.26 -25.72
CA LEU A 775 40.04 2.61 -25.21
C LEU A 775 40.77 1.73 -26.24
N ALA A 776 40.13 1.41 -27.36
CA ALA A 776 40.60 0.49 -28.41
C ALA A 776 40.90 -0.94 -27.88
N VAL A 777 40.17 -1.38 -26.86
CA VAL A 777 40.36 -2.65 -26.14
C VAL A 777 38.98 -3.20 -25.73
N PRO A 778 38.64 -4.47 -26.01
CA PRO A 778 37.38 -5.07 -25.58
C PRO A 778 37.33 -5.27 -24.05
N LEU A 779 36.13 -5.25 -23.45
CA LEU A 779 36.00 -5.56 -22.02
C LEU A 779 36.38 -7.02 -21.73
N ALA A 780 37.06 -7.24 -20.61
CA ALA A 780 37.30 -8.57 -20.08
C ALA A 780 35.98 -9.17 -19.57
N ASN A 781 35.75 -10.46 -19.84
CA ASN A 781 34.56 -11.17 -19.36
C ASN A 781 34.93 -12.44 -18.57
N PRO A 782 35.69 -12.34 -17.45
CA PRO A 782 36.22 -13.51 -16.75
C PRO A 782 35.14 -14.37 -16.10
N GLU A 783 34.01 -13.79 -15.67
CA GLU A 783 32.86 -14.56 -15.15
C GLU A 783 31.92 -15.10 -16.24
N ASN A 784 32.25 -14.93 -17.53
CA ASN A 784 31.39 -15.29 -18.67
C ASN A 784 29.96 -14.71 -18.56
N LEU A 785 29.84 -13.43 -18.20
CA LEU A 785 28.54 -12.75 -18.15
C LEU A 785 27.88 -12.76 -19.53
N MET A 786 26.75 -13.46 -19.61
CA MET A 786 25.95 -13.58 -20.84
C MET A 786 24.85 -12.52 -20.87
N LEU A 787 25.07 -11.47 -21.68
CA LEU A 787 24.06 -10.47 -22.05
C LEU A 787 22.74 -11.14 -22.48
N THR A 788 21.59 -10.55 -22.20
CA THR A 788 20.27 -11.10 -22.60
C THR A 788 19.61 -10.23 -23.67
N PRO A 789 18.82 -10.80 -24.59
CA PRO A 789 18.13 -10.00 -25.61
C PRO A 789 17.20 -8.94 -25.02
N LEU A 790 17.12 -7.78 -25.68
CA LEU A 790 16.26 -6.69 -25.22
C LEU A 790 14.78 -7.03 -25.44
N ALA A 791 14.05 -7.21 -24.34
CA ALA A 791 12.62 -7.51 -24.31
C ALA A 791 11.76 -6.27 -24.63
N GLU A 792 11.87 -5.78 -25.86
CA GLU A 792 11.20 -4.57 -26.38
C GLU A 792 10.31 -4.85 -27.60
N TYR A 793 9.46 -3.87 -27.93
CA TYR A 793 8.32 -4.05 -28.82
C TYR A 793 8.66 -4.33 -30.29
N ARG A 794 9.88 -4.04 -30.77
CA ARG A 794 10.32 -4.35 -32.15
C ARG A 794 10.79 -5.80 -32.24
N ASN A 795 11.66 -6.23 -31.34
CA ASN A 795 12.04 -7.64 -31.16
C ASN A 795 10.84 -8.53 -30.85
N GLY A 796 9.98 -8.14 -29.90
CA GLY A 796 8.76 -8.87 -29.57
C GLY A 796 7.72 -8.80 -30.69
N GLY A 797 7.64 -7.67 -31.39
CA GLY A 797 6.72 -7.46 -32.50
C GLY A 797 7.01 -8.37 -33.68
N LEU A 798 8.29 -8.52 -34.04
CA LEU A 798 8.76 -9.50 -35.04
C LEU A 798 8.20 -10.91 -34.77
N LEU A 799 8.22 -11.38 -33.52
CA LEU A 799 7.77 -12.72 -33.17
C LEU A 799 6.26 -12.89 -33.33
N VAL A 800 5.49 -11.83 -33.09
CA VAL A 800 4.02 -11.79 -33.30
C VAL A 800 3.68 -11.68 -34.78
N ASP A 801 4.32 -10.76 -35.50
CA ASP A 801 4.08 -10.48 -36.92
C ASP A 801 4.48 -11.65 -37.84
N MET A 802 5.55 -12.38 -37.49
CA MET A 802 5.93 -13.65 -38.16
C MET A 802 5.06 -14.85 -37.73
N GLY A 803 4.17 -14.65 -36.75
CA GLY A 803 3.27 -15.67 -36.22
C GLY A 803 3.94 -16.77 -35.41
N LEU A 804 5.19 -16.58 -34.97
CA LEU A 804 5.93 -17.50 -34.09
C LEU A 804 5.34 -17.54 -32.68
N ILE A 805 4.77 -16.43 -32.22
CA ILE A 805 3.85 -16.38 -31.09
C ILE A 805 2.55 -15.69 -31.56
N LYS A 806 1.40 -16.16 -31.10
CA LYS A 806 0.09 -15.63 -31.50
C LYS A 806 -0.76 -15.36 -30.28
N LEU A 807 -1.43 -14.21 -30.23
CA LEU A 807 -2.43 -13.95 -29.20
C LEU A 807 -3.55 -15.00 -29.27
N ARG A 808 -4.01 -15.49 -28.11
CA ARG A 808 -5.20 -16.36 -28.02
C ARG A 808 -6.47 -15.59 -28.37
N GLU A 809 -6.57 -14.36 -27.87
CA GLU A 809 -7.71 -13.47 -28.04
C GLU A 809 -7.32 -12.30 -28.97
N PRO A 810 -7.79 -12.24 -30.24
CA PRO A 810 -7.36 -11.21 -31.19
C PRO A 810 -7.64 -9.77 -30.73
N LYS A 811 -8.70 -9.56 -29.94
CA LYS A 811 -9.08 -8.27 -29.34
C LYS A 811 -7.98 -7.66 -28.46
N ASP A 812 -7.08 -8.48 -27.91
CA ASP A 812 -6.02 -8.01 -27.02
C ASP A 812 -4.94 -7.20 -27.77
N ALA A 813 -4.86 -7.31 -29.12
CA ALA A 813 -4.02 -6.44 -29.94
C ALA A 813 -4.52 -4.99 -29.98
N GLU A 814 -5.84 -4.80 -29.93
CA GLU A 814 -6.50 -3.48 -29.99
C GLU A 814 -6.52 -2.78 -28.62
N ALA A 815 -6.52 -3.56 -27.54
CA ALA A 815 -6.50 -3.08 -26.16
C ALA A 815 -5.17 -2.40 -25.78
N LEU A 816 -5.23 -1.42 -24.86
CA LEU A 816 -4.05 -0.70 -24.37
C LEU A 816 -3.56 -1.27 -23.04
N HIS A 817 -2.44 -2.00 -23.07
CA HIS A 817 -1.89 -2.71 -21.91
C HIS A 817 -0.90 -1.87 -21.10
N SER A 818 -0.82 -2.11 -19.79
CA SER A 818 0.28 -1.61 -18.95
C SER A 818 1.52 -2.48 -19.11
N VAL A 819 2.70 -1.92 -18.86
CA VAL A 819 3.99 -2.63 -18.97
C VAL A 819 4.05 -3.88 -18.07
N GLY A 820 3.38 -3.83 -16.91
CA GLY A 820 3.29 -4.91 -15.94
C GLY A 820 2.06 -5.79 -16.03
N SER A 821 1.26 -5.76 -17.11
CA SER A 821 0.19 -6.75 -17.27
C SER A 821 0.78 -8.12 -17.61
N GLU A 822 0.14 -9.21 -17.16
CA GLU A 822 0.64 -10.57 -17.40
C GLU A 822 0.84 -10.87 -18.89
N LEU A 823 -0.01 -10.34 -19.78
CA LEU A 823 0.16 -10.40 -21.23
C LEU A 823 1.50 -9.78 -21.69
N ILE A 824 1.86 -8.59 -21.20
CA ILE A 824 3.11 -7.94 -21.59
C ILE A 824 4.31 -8.66 -20.95
N VAL A 825 4.20 -9.15 -19.71
CA VAL A 825 5.24 -9.96 -19.06
C VAL A 825 5.48 -11.27 -19.83
N GLU A 826 4.42 -11.98 -20.22
CA GLU A 826 4.45 -13.21 -20.99
C GLU A 826 5.11 -12.98 -22.38
N TRP A 827 4.68 -11.94 -23.10
CA TRP A 827 5.26 -11.53 -24.39
C TRP A 827 6.76 -11.23 -24.29
N ARG A 828 7.18 -10.49 -23.26
CA ARG A 828 8.57 -10.08 -23.04
C ARG A 828 9.45 -11.26 -22.64
N ALA A 829 8.94 -12.17 -21.81
CA ALA A 829 9.63 -13.41 -21.46
C ALA A 829 9.86 -14.31 -22.69
N LEU A 830 8.83 -14.48 -23.53
CA LEU A 830 8.96 -15.17 -24.82
C LEU A 830 9.97 -14.48 -25.73
N THR A 831 10.01 -13.14 -25.74
CA THR A 831 10.96 -12.36 -26.53
C THR A 831 12.41 -12.65 -26.14
N VAL A 832 12.74 -12.68 -24.84
CA VAL A 832 14.11 -13.00 -24.38
C VAL A 832 14.56 -14.37 -24.91
N VAL A 833 13.73 -15.41 -24.76
CA VAL A 833 14.13 -16.79 -25.11
C VAL A 833 14.15 -17.02 -26.63
N LEU A 834 13.17 -16.52 -27.37
CA LEU A 834 13.06 -16.75 -28.81
C LEU A 834 14.14 -15.98 -29.59
N ILE A 835 14.47 -14.76 -29.19
CA ILE A 835 15.56 -13.99 -29.81
C ILE A 835 16.93 -14.62 -29.51
N GLU A 836 17.14 -15.18 -28.31
CA GLU A 836 18.37 -15.92 -27.98
C GLU A 836 18.50 -17.20 -28.85
N LYS A 837 17.40 -17.91 -29.09
CA LYS A 837 17.37 -19.06 -30.02
C LYS A 837 17.65 -18.63 -31.47
N ILE A 838 17.06 -17.53 -31.94
CA ILE A 838 17.34 -16.96 -33.28
C ILE A 838 18.83 -16.60 -33.41
N ALA A 839 19.41 -15.93 -32.41
CA ALA A 839 20.83 -15.58 -32.38
C ALA A 839 21.73 -16.82 -32.46
N ALA A 840 21.37 -17.91 -31.74
CA ALA A 840 22.11 -19.16 -31.79
C ALA A 840 22.07 -19.83 -33.17
N GLU A 841 20.93 -19.85 -33.87
CA GLU A 841 20.86 -20.39 -35.24
C GLU A 841 21.62 -19.51 -36.24
N LEU A 842 21.49 -18.18 -36.16
CA LEU A 842 22.24 -17.24 -36.99
C LEU A 842 23.76 -17.39 -36.78
N GLY A 843 24.21 -17.64 -35.55
CA GLY A 843 25.61 -17.91 -35.22
C GLY A 843 26.18 -19.18 -35.87
N LYS A 844 25.34 -20.19 -36.15
CA LYS A 844 25.75 -21.38 -36.93
C LYS A 844 25.92 -21.07 -38.41
N LYS A 845 25.09 -20.18 -38.97
CA LYS A 845 25.13 -19.76 -40.37
C LYS A 845 26.24 -18.72 -40.64
N ARG A 846 26.47 -17.80 -39.70
CA ARG A 846 27.49 -16.72 -39.74
C ARG A 846 28.23 -16.66 -38.41
N ALA A 847 29.38 -17.33 -38.35
CA ALA A 847 30.23 -17.37 -37.16
C ALA A 847 30.69 -15.95 -36.72
N GLY A 848 30.86 -15.77 -35.41
CA GLY A 848 31.37 -14.53 -34.82
C GLY A 848 30.34 -13.40 -34.63
N LEU A 849 29.05 -13.63 -34.93
CA LEU A 849 28.00 -12.67 -34.59
C LEU A 849 27.82 -12.53 -33.07
N THR A 850 27.92 -11.30 -32.56
CA THR A 850 27.56 -10.99 -31.17
C THR A 850 26.07 -10.69 -31.03
N LEU A 851 25.51 -10.86 -29.83
CA LEU A 851 24.09 -10.57 -29.59
C LEU A 851 23.70 -9.12 -29.97
N PRO A 852 24.47 -8.05 -29.61
CA PRO A 852 24.19 -6.70 -30.08
C PRO A 852 24.15 -6.56 -31.62
N GLN A 853 24.97 -7.31 -32.36
CA GLN A 853 24.94 -7.30 -33.83
C GLN A 853 23.69 -8.01 -34.38
N VAL A 854 23.27 -9.12 -33.76
CA VAL A 854 22.02 -9.82 -34.10
C VAL A 854 20.81 -8.92 -33.88
N LEU A 855 20.82 -8.06 -32.86
CA LEU A 855 19.75 -7.07 -32.68
C LEU A 855 19.77 -6.00 -33.79
N GLU A 856 20.88 -5.26 -33.96
CA GLU A 856 20.95 -4.09 -34.86
C GLU A 856 20.79 -4.44 -36.34
N GLY A 857 21.53 -5.45 -36.79
CA GLY A 857 21.47 -5.92 -38.18
C GLY A 857 20.27 -6.83 -38.44
N GLY A 858 19.81 -7.54 -37.41
CA GLY A 858 18.78 -8.56 -37.49
C GLY A 858 17.47 -8.17 -36.82
N THR A 859 17.20 -8.70 -35.64
CA THR A 859 15.82 -8.82 -35.12
C THR A 859 15.10 -7.50 -34.88
N TRP A 860 15.79 -6.47 -34.38
CA TRP A 860 15.20 -5.14 -34.14
C TRP A 860 14.85 -4.45 -35.47
N ARG A 861 15.72 -4.62 -36.47
CA ARG A 861 15.55 -4.07 -37.83
C ARG A 861 14.49 -4.84 -38.61
N ALA A 862 14.50 -6.15 -38.54
CA ALA A 862 13.49 -7.03 -39.10
C ALA A 862 12.10 -6.72 -38.51
N GLY A 863 12.02 -6.49 -37.20
CA GLY A 863 10.80 -6.03 -36.51
C GLY A 863 10.26 -4.70 -37.04
N ARG A 864 11.14 -3.70 -37.30
CA ARG A 864 10.74 -2.45 -37.96
C ARG A 864 10.20 -2.67 -39.39
N ILE A 865 10.86 -3.55 -40.15
CA ILE A 865 10.52 -3.82 -41.56
C ILE A 865 9.15 -4.51 -41.64
N ILE A 866 8.96 -5.64 -40.95
CA ILE A 866 7.70 -6.39 -41.00
C ILE A 866 6.52 -5.59 -40.43
N ALA A 867 6.75 -4.79 -39.38
CA ALA A 867 5.71 -3.90 -38.85
C ALA A 867 5.29 -2.81 -39.86
N LYS A 868 6.22 -2.33 -40.70
CA LYS A 868 5.92 -1.36 -41.77
C LYS A 868 5.27 -2.02 -42.98
N GLU A 869 5.61 -3.27 -43.30
CA GLU A 869 4.95 -4.05 -44.35
C GLU A 869 3.49 -4.39 -43.98
N LEU A 870 3.25 -4.86 -42.75
CA LEU A 870 1.91 -5.24 -42.28
C LEU A 870 1.04 -4.06 -41.88
N ARG A 871 1.63 -2.93 -41.45
CA ARG A 871 0.89 -1.71 -41.07
C ARG A 871 1.52 -0.47 -41.76
N PRO A 872 1.31 -0.30 -43.09
CA PRO A 872 1.99 0.72 -43.90
C PRO A 872 1.82 2.16 -43.39
N ASP A 873 0.65 2.51 -42.87
CA ASP A 873 0.37 3.89 -42.45
C ASP A 873 1.13 4.28 -41.17
N THR A 874 1.30 3.34 -40.23
CA THR A 874 1.79 3.64 -38.87
C THR A 874 3.16 3.04 -38.56
N GLY A 875 3.48 1.86 -39.10
CA GLY A 875 4.65 1.07 -38.66
C GLY A 875 4.60 0.69 -37.17
N ALA A 876 3.42 0.70 -36.56
CA ALA A 876 3.25 0.47 -35.12
C ALA A 876 3.51 -1.01 -34.74
N PRO A 877 3.92 -1.29 -33.49
CA PRO A 877 3.97 -2.66 -32.97
C PRO A 877 2.58 -3.33 -33.02
N PRO A 878 2.52 -4.67 -33.13
CA PRO A 878 1.25 -5.40 -33.21
C PRO A 878 0.45 -5.42 -31.89
N ILE A 879 1.03 -4.97 -30.78
CA ILE A 879 0.39 -4.88 -29.46
C ILE A 879 0.59 -3.47 -28.91
N ARG A 880 -0.49 -2.87 -28.41
CA ARG A 880 -0.48 -1.47 -27.93
C ARG A 880 -0.13 -1.41 -26.44
N ILE A 881 1.00 -0.78 -26.13
CA ILE A 881 1.48 -0.58 -24.75
C ILE A 881 1.28 0.88 -24.34
N ARG A 882 0.87 1.11 -23.10
CA ARG A 882 0.90 2.42 -22.44
C ARG A 882 2.34 2.74 -22.02
N SER A 883 3.02 3.62 -22.76
CA SER A 883 4.31 4.15 -22.32
C SER A 883 4.12 5.24 -21.26
N ASP A 884 4.74 5.04 -20.10
CA ASP A 884 4.92 6.05 -19.04
C ASP A 884 6.26 6.80 -19.17
N GLY A 885 7.05 6.48 -20.21
CA GLY A 885 8.39 7.03 -20.42
C GLY A 885 9.51 6.36 -19.61
N SER A 886 9.24 5.29 -18.85
CA SER A 886 10.23 4.65 -17.97
C SER A 886 10.78 3.30 -18.46
N VAL A 887 10.01 2.53 -19.24
CA VAL A 887 10.44 1.21 -19.76
C VAL A 887 10.48 1.12 -21.29
N PHE A 888 9.58 1.83 -22.00
CA PHE A 888 9.39 1.75 -23.46
C PHE A 888 9.24 3.09 -24.16
#